data_AF-A0A3Q7G047-F1
#
_entry.id   AF-A0A3Q7G047-F1
#
_cell.length_a   1.000
_cell.length_b   1.000
_cell.length_c   1.000
_cell.angle_alpha   90.00
_cell.angle_beta   90.00
_cell.angle_gamma   90.00
#
_symmetry.space_group_name_H-M   'P 1'
#
loop_
_entity.id
_entity.type
_entity.pdbx_description
1 polymer ?
#
loop_
_entity_poly.entity_id
_entity_poly.type
_entity_poly.pdbx_seq_one_letter_code
_entity_poly.pdbx_strand_id
1 'polypeptide(L)'
;MYCKLCKHPIDTRTEEEKAIDAWLPITSSRNAKWWYSAFHNVTAMVGAGVLSLPYAMGPGVTVMVVSWIITLYTLWQMVEMHEMVPGKRFDRYHELGQHAFGEKLGLWIVVPQQLIVEVGVDIVYMVTGGKSLQKVHDLVCKQEDGCANIKLSYFIMIFASVHFVLSHLPNFNSISGVSLAAAVMSLSYSTIAWGASVKKGVQPNVDYGYKAHSTAGTVFDFLSGLGEVAFAYAGHNVVLEIQATIPSTPEKPSKVPMWRGVVVAYIVVALCYFPVAFIGYWMFGNAVEDNILISLNKPTWLIVMANMFVVVHVIGSYQIYAMPVFDMIETVLVKKLRFRPTWYLRFVTRNIYVAFTMFVGITFPFFGGLLGFFGGFAFAPTTYFLPCIMWLAIYKPRRWSLSWLANWICIIFGVLLMVLAPIGGLRSIIVDERSAEERKIDEWLPVTSSRNAKWWYSTFHNVTAMVGAGKRFDRYHELGQHAFGEKLGLWIVVPQQLIVEVGVDIVYMVTGGRSLMKIHDLVCKVDCYNMKLSYFIMIFASVHFVLSHLPNLDSISAVSLAAAVMSLSYSTIGWAASVHKGVQPDVDYSFTAKTDLGVVFNFFSALGDVAFAYAGHNVVLEIQATIPSTPEKPSKGPMWKGVVVAYMVVAVCYFPVALIGYWVFGNSVEDNILISLEKPTWLIVMANLFVVIHVIGSYQIYAMPVFDMMETLLVKKLRFKPTFYLRAITRTIYVAFTMFVAIAIPFFGGLLGFFGGFAFAPTTYFLPCIMWLALYKPKRFSLSWIVNWPDGRTEEQKKIDEWLPITSSRNAKWWYSAFHNVTAMVGAGVLGLPYAMGPGVAVMFISWVITLYTLWQMVEMHEMVPGKRFDRYHELGQHVFGKKLGLYIVVPQQLVVEVGLDIVYMVTGGKSFQKIHNLVCTPGNCIEIKLTYYIMIFASVHFVLSHLPNFNAISGVSLIAAIMSLSYCTIAWAASLEKGVQADVNYEYRAKNTGEAIFNFFGGLGEVAFAYAGHNVVLEIQATIPSTPEKPSKGPMWKGVVVAYIVVALCYFPVALIGYYTFGNSVSDNILISLNKPTWLIVLANAFVVIHIIGSYQLYAIPVFDMLETYLVKKRRFKPTWYLRFASRNLYVAFTMIVGIIFPFFGGLLGFFGGFAFAPTTYFLPCIMWLSIYKPKKWGLSWTTNWLKTATN
;
A
#
# COMPACT_ATOMS: atom_id res chain seq x y z
N MET A 1 53.33 48.34 16.99
CA MET A 1 54.04 47.35 16.15
C MET A 1 53.17 46.09 16.06
N TYR A 2 52.16 46.06 15.18
CA TYR A 2 51.33 44.86 15.00
C TYR A 2 52.03 43.85 14.08
N CYS A 3 52.05 42.58 14.49
CA CYS A 3 52.96 41.58 13.95
C CYS A 3 52.58 41.12 12.52
N LYS A 4 53.44 41.42 11.52
CA LYS A 4 53.33 40.92 10.14
C LYS A 4 53.73 39.43 9.99
N LEU A 5 53.28 38.56 10.89
CA LEU A 5 53.57 37.11 10.89
C LEU A 5 52.31 36.26 11.08
N CYS A 6 51.22 36.62 10.40
CA CYS A 6 50.15 35.65 10.14
C CYS A 6 50.65 34.63 9.12
N LYS A 7 51.12 33.48 9.63
CA LYS A 7 51.44 32.30 8.83
C LYS A 7 50.29 31.99 7.87
N HIS A 8 50.60 31.63 6.62
CA HIS A 8 49.61 31.04 5.72
C HIS A 8 48.88 29.89 6.45
N PRO A 9 47.55 29.73 6.27
CA PRO A 9 46.83 28.60 6.85
C PRO A 9 47.45 27.31 6.30
N ILE A 10 48.04 26.53 7.20
CA ILE A 10 48.72 25.28 6.85
C ILE A 10 47.64 24.29 6.43
N ASP A 11 47.65 23.85 5.17
CA ASP A 11 46.75 22.81 4.68
C ASP A 11 47.07 21.49 5.42
N THR A 12 46.16 21.08 6.30
CA THR A 12 46.32 19.91 7.18
C THR A 12 45.99 18.58 6.51
N ARG A 13 45.57 18.59 5.25
CA ARG A 13 45.25 17.38 4.47
C ARG A 13 46.51 16.58 4.13
N THR A 14 46.39 15.27 4.16
CA THR A 14 47.45 14.34 3.72
C THR A 14 47.68 14.41 2.21
N GLU A 15 48.86 13.97 1.74
CA GLU A 15 49.15 13.91 0.30
C GLU A 15 48.22 12.93 -0.45
N GLU A 16 47.76 11.85 0.19
CA GLU A 16 46.72 10.96 -0.36
C GLU A 16 45.39 11.70 -0.55
N GLU A 17 44.95 12.48 0.44
CA GLU A 17 43.71 13.26 0.35
C GLU A 17 43.81 14.36 -0.72
N LYS A 18 44.96 15.03 -0.85
CA LYS A 18 45.22 16.02 -1.91
C LYS A 18 45.21 15.36 -3.29
N ALA A 19 45.80 14.19 -3.46
CA ALA A 19 45.78 13.44 -4.72
C ALA A 19 44.37 12.97 -5.11
N ILE A 20 43.54 12.56 -4.14
CA ILE A 20 42.13 12.21 -4.39
C ILE A 20 41.30 13.45 -4.72
N ASP A 21 41.54 14.59 -4.06
CA ASP A 21 40.86 15.86 -4.34
C ASP A 21 41.25 16.40 -5.74
N ALA A 22 42.52 16.26 -6.13
CA ALA A 22 43.01 16.57 -7.47
C ALA A 22 42.47 15.60 -8.54
N TRP A 23 41.98 14.42 -8.16
CA TRP A 23 41.33 13.49 -9.08
C TRP A 23 39.87 13.88 -9.33
N LEU A 24 39.08 14.14 -8.28
CA LEU A 24 37.60 14.13 -8.33
C LEU A 24 36.98 15.17 -9.30
N PRO A 25 35.85 14.84 -9.96
CA PRO A 25 35.27 15.69 -11.02
C PRO A 25 34.93 17.13 -10.59
N ILE A 26 34.52 17.37 -9.35
CA ILE A 26 34.20 18.73 -8.87
C ILE A 26 35.46 19.47 -8.43
N THR A 27 36.37 18.80 -7.70
CA THR A 27 37.47 19.49 -7.00
C THR A 27 38.82 19.50 -7.74
N SER A 28 38.97 18.71 -8.81
CA SER A 28 40.20 18.62 -9.63
C SER A 28 40.61 19.89 -10.38
N SER A 29 39.73 20.89 -10.53
CA SER A 29 40.07 22.13 -11.23
C SER A 29 39.28 23.33 -10.74
N ARG A 30 39.97 24.37 -10.27
CA ARG A 30 39.37 25.57 -9.67
C ARG A 30 39.76 26.88 -10.37
N ASN A 31 39.86 26.84 -11.70
CA ASN A 31 40.29 27.98 -12.52
C ASN A 31 39.13 28.72 -13.21
N ALA A 32 37.88 28.48 -12.81
CA ALA A 32 36.72 29.04 -13.49
C ALA A 32 36.60 30.56 -13.29
N LYS A 33 36.20 31.27 -14.34
CA LYS A 33 35.98 32.73 -14.33
C LYS A 33 34.52 33.02 -14.00
N TRP A 34 34.18 34.24 -13.56
CA TRP A 34 32.80 34.58 -13.16
C TRP A 34 31.77 34.35 -14.28
N TRP A 35 32.16 34.51 -15.54
CA TRP A 35 31.26 34.25 -16.67
C TRP A 35 31.10 32.75 -16.99
N TYR A 36 31.95 31.87 -16.45
CA TYR A 36 31.74 30.42 -16.56
C TYR A 36 30.52 30.01 -15.76
N SER A 37 30.35 30.54 -14.54
CA SER A 37 29.12 30.28 -13.78
C SER A 37 27.89 30.87 -14.45
N ALA A 38 28.00 31.96 -15.23
CA ALA A 38 26.88 32.47 -16.01
C ALA A 38 26.39 31.44 -17.04
N PHE A 39 27.26 30.97 -17.94
CA PHE A 39 26.82 30.00 -18.96
C PHE A 39 26.52 28.61 -18.39
N HIS A 40 27.21 28.18 -17.34
CA HIS A 40 26.87 26.92 -16.65
C HIS A 40 25.48 26.98 -16.00
N ASN A 41 25.11 28.08 -15.33
CA ASN A 41 23.75 28.25 -14.80
C ASN A 41 22.70 28.38 -15.91
N VAL A 42 22.98 29.09 -17.02
CA VAL A 42 22.07 29.13 -18.19
C VAL A 42 21.86 27.74 -18.77
N THR A 43 22.92 26.93 -18.87
CA THR A 43 22.88 25.56 -19.41
C THR A 43 22.14 24.59 -18.47
N ALA A 44 22.21 24.81 -17.15
CA ALA A 44 21.46 24.02 -16.18
C ALA A 44 19.97 24.40 -16.14
N MET A 45 19.67 25.70 -16.21
CA MET A 45 18.32 26.24 -16.06
C MET A 45 17.51 26.18 -17.33
N VAL A 46 17.98 26.84 -18.40
CA VAL A 46 17.34 26.69 -19.71
C VAL A 46 17.56 25.26 -20.16
N GLY A 47 16.51 24.65 -20.70
CA GLY A 47 16.43 23.21 -20.96
C GLY A 47 15.05 22.82 -21.46
N ALA A 48 14.74 21.52 -21.41
CA ALA A 48 13.45 20.96 -21.82
C ALA A 48 12.22 21.75 -21.32
N GLY A 49 12.25 22.26 -20.08
CA GLY A 49 11.12 22.99 -19.48
C GLY A 49 10.68 24.25 -20.24
N VAL A 50 11.57 24.98 -20.91
CA VAL A 50 11.16 26.20 -21.65
C VAL A 50 10.22 25.89 -22.82
N LEU A 51 10.34 24.68 -23.37
CA LEU A 51 9.56 24.24 -24.53
C LEU A 51 8.12 23.89 -24.15
N SER A 52 7.87 23.48 -22.90
CA SER A 52 6.54 23.16 -22.36
C SER A 52 5.89 24.32 -21.60
N LEU A 53 6.64 25.35 -21.21
CA LEU A 53 6.05 26.52 -20.53
C LEU A 53 4.77 27.05 -21.21
N PRO A 54 4.65 27.17 -22.55
CA PRO A 54 3.40 27.57 -23.20
C PRO A 54 2.22 26.63 -22.96
N TYR A 55 2.46 25.32 -22.84
CA TYR A 55 1.44 24.30 -22.56
C TYR A 55 0.92 24.42 -21.11
N ALA A 56 1.77 24.82 -20.18
CA ALA A 56 1.41 25.10 -18.79
C ALA A 56 0.68 26.46 -18.57
N MET A 57 0.36 27.22 -19.63
CA MET A 57 -0.26 28.55 -19.55
C MET A 57 -1.79 28.53 -19.47
N GLY A 58 -2.39 29.73 -19.42
CA GLY A 58 -3.70 29.97 -18.83
C GLY A 58 -3.51 30.34 -17.35
N PRO A 59 -3.93 29.52 -16.37
CA PRO A 59 -3.75 29.80 -14.95
C PRO A 59 -2.27 29.87 -14.50
N GLY A 60 -1.34 29.30 -15.26
CA GLY A 60 0.08 29.21 -14.91
C GLY A 60 0.85 30.54 -14.82
N VAL A 61 0.31 31.65 -15.34
CA VAL A 61 1.01 32.96 -15.37
C VAL A 61 1.48 33.41 -13.98
N THR A 62 0.60 33.37 -12.99
CA THR A 62 0.92 33.74 -11.60
C THR A 62 1.95 32.78 -11.01
N VAL A 63 1.82 31.48 -11.28
CA VAL A 63 2.72 30.43 -10.79
C VAL A 63 4.12 30.59 -11.38
N MET A 64 4.24 30.96 -12.65
CA MET A 64 5.52 31.20 -13.33
C MET A 64 6.23 32.44 -12.77
N VAL A 65 5.53 33.58 -12.60
CA VAL A 65 6.11 34.80 -12.01
C VAL A 65 6.55 34.56 -10.57
N VAL A 66 5.69 33.93 -9.75
CA VAL A 66 6.01 33.58 -8.35
C VAL A 66 7.18 32.61 -8.29
N SER A 67 7.23 31.61 -9.18
CA SER A 67 8.35 30.67 -9.26
C SER A 67 9.66 31.37 -9.58
N TRP A 68 9.71 32.22 -10.62
CA TRP A 68 10.92 32.97 -10.96
C TRP A 68 11.48 33.81 -9.79
N ILE A 69 10.60 34.44 -9.02
CA ILE A 69 10.97 35.20 -7.81
C ILE A 69 11.49 34.28 -6.70
N ILE A 70 10.77 33.20 -6.39
CA ILE A 70 11.17 32.24 -5.34
C ILE A 70 12.49 31.57 -5.69
N THR A 71 12.65 31.08 -6.92
CA THR A 71 13.86 30.34 -7.31
C THR A 71 15.08 31.24 -7.36
N LEU A 72 14.96 32.51 -7.75
CA LEU A 72 16.04 33.49 -7.64
C LEU A 72 16.43 33.72 -6.17
N TYR A 73 15.44 33.85 -5.27
CA TYR A 73 15.67 34.01 -3.84
C TYR A 73 16.38 32.79 -3.22
N THR A 74 15.94 31.58 -3.52
CA THR A 74 16.56 30.36 -2.97
C THR A 74 17.94 30.07 -3.57
N LEU A 75 18.20 30.46 -4.82
CA LEU A 75 19.54 30.33 -5.41
C LEU A 75 20.53 31.33 -4.77
N TRP A 76 20.08 32.55 -4.46
CA TRP A 76 20.88 33.51 -3.69
C TRP A 76 21.30 32.94 -2.33
N GLN A 77 20.37 32.29 -1.61
CA GLN A 77 20.66 31.65 -0.33
C GLN A 77 21.74 30.57 -0.47
N MET A 78 21.69 29.74 -1.52
CA MET A 78 22.71 28.73 -1.80
C MET A 78 24.09 29.35 -2.03
N VAL A 79 24.18 30.42 -2.84
CA VAL A 79 25.45 31.10 -3.16
C VAL A 79 26.10 31.73 -1.93
N GLU A 80 25.31 32.31 -1.03
CA GLU A 80 25.79 32.86 0.25
C GLU A 80 26.23 31.76 1.23
N MET A 81 25.53 30.61 1.26
CA MET A 81 25.83 29.50 2.16
C MET A 81 27.07 28.67 1.79
N HIS A 82 27.62 28.81 0.58
CA HIS A 82 28.82 28.06 0.15
C HIS A 82 30.07 28.33 1.01
N GLU A 83 30.21 29.55 1.58
CA GLU A 83 31.42 30.01 2.28
C GLU A 83 31.09 30.72 3.61
N MET A 84 29.98 30.31 4.25
CA MET A 84 29.50 30.86 5.53
C MET A 84 30.43 30.61 6.74
N VAL A 85 31.36 29.63 6.65
CA VAL A 85 32.31 29.31 7.73
C VAL A 85 33.72 29.76 7.31
N PRO A 86 34.40 30.63 8.07
CA PRO A 86 35.76 31.06 7.75
C PRO A 86 36.72 29.88 7.53
N GLY A 87 37.36 29.84 6.37
CA GLY A 87 38.31 28.79 6.00
C GLY A 87 37.70 27.46 5.54
N LYS A 88 36.36 27.33 5.45
CA LYS A 88 35.69 26.13 4.95
C LYS A 88 34.70 26.46 3.82
N ARG A 89 34.83 25.75 2.70
CA ARG A 89 33.89 25.77 1.57
C ARG A 89 32.98 24.54 1.65
N PHE A 90 31.75 24.65 1.14
CA PHE A 90 30.82 23.54 0.93
C PHE A 90 30.65 23.33 -0.57
N ASP A 91 31.55 22.53 -1.16
CA ASP A 91 31.69 22.41 -2.62
C ASP A 91 30.58 21.54 -3.26
N ARG A 92 29.76 20.85 -2.45
CA ARG A 92 28.66 20.00 -2.88
C ARG A 92 27.39 20.29 -2.10
N TYR A 93 26.22 20.18 -2.72
CA TYR A 93 24.93 20.44 -2.05
C TYR A 93 24.72 19.55 -0.83
N HIS A 94 25.05 18.25 -0.94
CA HIS A 94 24.95 17.36 0.22
C HIS A 94 25.90 17.73 1.37
N GLU A 95 27.05 18.38 1.12
CA GLU A 95 27.97 18.83 2.18
C GLU A 95 27.39 20.01 2.97
N LEU A 96 26.71 20.93 2.28
CA LEU A 96 25.94 21.99 2.94
C LEU A 96 24.81 21.40 3.78
N GLY A 97 24.08 20.41 3.26
CA GLY A 97 23.05 19.70 4.02
C GLY A 97 23.60 18.93 5.22
N GLN A 98 24.78 18.34 5.10
CA GLN A 98 25.49 17.71 6.23
C GLN A 98 25.89 18.73 7.30
N HIS A 99 26.15 19.98 6.93
CA HIS A 99 26.38 21.05 7.89
C HIS A 99 25.08 21.52 8.56
N ALA A 100 24.01 21.73 7.79
CA ALA A 100 22.72 22.20 8.30
C ALA A 100 22.00 21.18 9.20
N PHE A 101 22.07 19.89 8.87
CA PHE A 101 21.30 18.82 9.51
C PHE A 101 22.15 17.75 10.23
N GLY A 102 23.48 17.82 10.11
CA GLY A 102 24.42 16.84 10.66
C GLY A 102 24.81 15.74 9.65
N GLU A 103 26.00 15.17 9.81
CA GLU A 103 26.72 14.36 8.81
C GLU A 103 25.93 13.20 8.17
N LYS A 104 24.99 12.60 8.91
CA LYS A 104 24.19 11.47 8.43
C LYS A 104 22.83 11.93 7.93
N LEU A 105 22.15 12.81 8.66
CA LEU A 105 20.80 13.27 8.31
C LEU A 105 20.83 14.16 7.06
N GLY A 106 21.86 15.00 6.91
CA GLY A 106 22.06 15.81 5.70
C GLY A 106 22.21 14.98 4.43
N LEU A 107 22.97 13.88 4.49
CA LEU A 107 23.06 12.94 3.36
C LEU A 107 21.69 12.30 3.04
N TRP A 108 20.96 11.84 4.05
CA TRP A 108 19.65 11.20 3.87
C TRP A 108 18.55 12.15 3.37
N ILE A 109 18.68 13.45 3.60
CA ILE A 109 17.74 14.46 3.09
C ILE A 109 18.14 14.88 1.66
N VAL A 110 19.39 15.31 1.46
CA VAL A 110 19.81 15.92 0.19
C VAL A 110 20.06 14.88 -0.90
N VAL A 111 20.85 13.83 -0.63
CA VAL A 111 21.35 12.94 -1.70
C VAL A 111 20.24 12.22 -2.47
N PRO A 112 19.18 11.67 -1.85
CA PRO A 112 18.10 11.06 -2.61
C PRO A 112 17.38 12.06 -3.52
N GLN A 113 17.11 13.27 -3.03
CA GLN A 113 16.43 14.31 -3.81
C GLN A 113 17.30 14.82 -4.95
N GLN A 114 18.58 15.11 -4.65
CA GLN A 114 19.59 15.53 -5.62
C GLN A 114 19.77 14.50 -6.74
N LEU A 115 19.94 13.21 -6.41
CA LEU A 115 20.08 12.14 -7.41
C LEU A 115 18.80 11.90 -8.23
N ILE A 116 17.60 11.97 -7.63
CA ILE A 116 16.35 11.85 -8.40
C ILE A 116 16.25 12.99 -9.42
N VAL A 117 16.67 14.20 -9.05
CA VAL A 117 16.72 15.34 -9.99
C VAL A 117 17.77 15.11 -11.08
N GLU A 118 19.04 14.91 -10.73
CA GLU A 118 20.15 14.81 -11.69
C GLU A 118 19.91 13.68 -12.70
N VAL A 119 19.53 12.49 -12.22
CA VAL A 119 19.26 11.32 -13.06
C VAL A 119 17.95 11.48 -13.85
N GLY A 120 16.91 12.06 -13.25
CA GLY A 120 15.63 12.32 -13.91
C GLY A 120 15.74 13.33 -15.06
N VAL A 121 16.56 14.37 -14.87
CA VAL A 121 16.88 15.37 -15.90
C VAL A 121 17.65 14.73 -17.05
N ASP A 122 18.68 13.93 -16.76
CA ASP A 122 19.45 13.21 -17.77
C ASP A 122 18.56 12.27 -18.62
N ILE A 123 17.57 11.62 -18.02
CA ILE A 123 16.55 10.82 -18.72
C ILE A 123 15.65 11.71 -19.61
N VAL A 124 15.12 12.82 -19.07
CA VAL A 124 14.31 13.77 -19.85
C VAL A 124 15.11 14.32 -21.03
N TYR A 125 16.39 14.58 -20.85
CA TYR A 125 17.30 15.04 -21.89
C TYR A 125 17.58 14.00 -22.97
N MET A 126 17.74 12.72 -22.62
CA MET A 126 17.79 11.62 -23.60
C MET A 126 16.54 11.60 -24.50
N VAL A 127 15.35 11.74 -23.90
CA VAL A 127 14.08 11.80 -24.65
C VAL A 127 13.96 13.08 -25.49
N THR A 128 14.35 14.23 -24.94
CA THR A 128 14.27 15.54 -25.61
C THR A 128 15.18 15.59 -26.83
N GLY A 129 16.44 15.17 -26.67
CA GLY A 129 17.41 15.09 -27.77
C GLY A 129 16.96 14.12 -28.86
N GLY A 130 16.45 12.95 -28.48
CA GLY A 130 15.84 11.99 -29.41
C GLY A 130 14.65 12.58 -30.18
N LYS A 131 13.69 13.22 -29.50
CA LYS A 131 12.53 13.86 -30.14
C LYS A 131 12.95 14.98 -31.10
N SER A 132 13.93 15.81 -30.75
CA SER A 132 14.43 16.87 -31.64
C SER A 132 15.20 16.33 -32.85
N LEU A 133 15.99 15.27 -32.70
CA LEU A 133 16.62 14.59 -33.85
C LEU A 133 15.58 13.96 -34.78
N GLN A 134 14.54 13.32 -34.23
CA GLN A 134 13.42 12.79 -35.00
C GLN A 134 12.70 13.92 -35.77
N LYS A 135 12.37 15.03 -35.10
CA LYS A 135 11.74 16.19 -35.75
C LYS A 135 12.62 16.80 -36.86
N VAL A 136 13.95 16.78 -36.73
CA VAL A 136 14.87 17.21 -37.80
C VAL A 136 14.79 16.25 -38.99
N HIS A 137 14.86 14.94 -38.76
CA HIS A 137 14.70 13.93 -39.80
C HIS A 137 13.39 14.13 -40.58
N ASP A 138 12.26 14.20 -39.88
CA ASP A 138 10.92 14.29 -40.48
C ASP A 138 10.65 15.61 -41.21
N LEU A 139 11.43 16.66 -40.91
CA LEU A 139 11.37 17.96 -41.61
C LEU A 139 12.33 18.05 -42.81
N VAL A 140 13.46 17.32 -42.79
CA VAL A 140 14.49 17.37 -43.85
C VAL A 140 14.24 16.31 -44.93
N CYS A 141 13.80 15.11 -44.55
CA CYS A 141 13.47 14.05 -45.48
C CYS A 141 12.04 13.58 -45.22
N LYS A 142 11.13 13.94 -46.12
CA LYS A 142 9.72 13.56 -45.97
C LYS A 142 9.52 12.12 -46.44
N GLN A 143 8.40 11.53 -46.05
CA GLN A 143 7.94 10.28 -46.67
C GLN A 143 7.70 10.42 -48.18
N GLU A 144 7.32 11.62 -48.64
CA GLU A 144 7.21 11.97 -50.07
C GLU A 144 8.54 11.78 -50.84
N ASP A 145 9.68 11.94 -50.16
CA ASP A 145 11.03 11.80 -50.72
C ASP A 145 11.59 10.37 -50.60
N GLY A 146 10.80 9.41 -50.10
CA GLY A 146 11.17 8.00 -49.98
C GLY A 146 11.94 7.61 -48.70
N CYS A 147 12.02 8.48 -47.69
CA CYS A 147 12.72 8.16 -46.44
C CYS A 147 11.96 7.19 -45.52
N ALA A 148 12.72 6.33 -44.83
CA ALA A 148 12.19 5.36 -43.88
C ALA A 148 11.72 6.00 -42.57
N ASN A 149 10.61 5.52 -42.01
CA ASN A 149 10.13 5.95 -40.68
C ASN A 149 10.99 5.32 -39.57
N ILE A 150 11.82 6.13 -38.91
CA ILE A 150 12.74 5.68 -37.86
C ILE A 150 12.08 5.88 -36.48
N LYS A 151 12.00 4.81 -35.68
CA LYS A 151 11.43 4.88 -34.31
C LYS A 151 12.26 5.79 -33.41
N LEU A 152 11.59 6.55 -32.55
CA LEU A 152 12.19 7.46 -31.54
C LEU A 152 13.32 6.80 -30.71
N SER A 153 13.20 5.51 -30.39
CA SER A 153 14.24 4.75 -29.69
C SER A 153 15.61 4.79 -30.37
N TYR A 154 15.66 4.80 -31.71
CA TYR A 154 16.92 4.92 -32.45
C TYR A 154 17.49 6.34 -32.36
N PHE A 155 16.65 7.37 -32.43
CA PHE A 155 17.11 8.75 -32.22
C PHE A 155 17.61 9.00 -30.80
N ILE A 156 17.01 8.37 -29.78
CA ILE A 156 17.52 8.38 -28.41
C ILE A 156 18.89 7.68 -28.33
N MET A 157 19.10 6.54 -29.01
CA MET A 157 20.42 5.88 -29.07
C MET A 157 21.47 6.72 -29.82
N ILE A 158 21.11 7.37 -30.92
CA ILE A 158 21.99 8.28 -31.67
C ILE A 158 22.40 9.45 -30.76
N PHE A 159 21.45 10.05 -30.03
CA PHE A 159 21.72 11.10 -29.06
C PHE A 159 22.64 10.62 -27.93
N ALA A 160 22.34 9.45 -27.35
CA ALA A 160 23.15 8.82 -26.29
C ALA A 160 24.58 8.49 -26.73
N SER A 161 24.82 8.18 -28.02
CA SER A 161 26.16 7.90 -28.56
C SER A 161 27.15 9.05 -28.29
N VAL A 162 26.68 10.30 -28.34
CA VAL A 162 27.49 11.49 -28.03
C VAL A 162 27.85 11.53 -26.55
N HIS A 163 26.94 11.11 -25.67
CA HIS A 163 27.17 11.06 -24.22
C HIS A 163 28.16 9.97 -23.79
N PHE A 164 28.19 8.84 -24.47
CA PHE A 164 29.24 7.84 -24.24
C PHE A 164 30.64 8.39 -24.56
N VAL A 165 30.77 9.35 -25.49
CA VAL A 165 32.06 10.04 -25.71
C VAL A 165 32.27 11.15 -24.67
N LEU A 166 31.36 12.12 -24.59
CA LEU A 166 31.56 13.34 -23.78
C LEU A 166 31.62 13.09 -22.28
N SER A 167 30.99 12.02 -21.77
CA SER A 167 31.07 11.65 -20.35
C SER A 167 32.49 11.39 -19.86
N HIS A 168 33.47 11.20 -20.74
CA HIS A 168 34.89 11.04 -20.37
C HIS A 168 35.62 12.35 -20.06
N LEU A 169 34.99 13.51 -20.31
CA LEU A 169 35.55 14.81 -19.92
C LEU A 169 35.66 14.87 -18.38
N PRO A 170 36.85 15.13 -17.80
CA PRO A 170 37.11 14.80 -16.40
C PRO A 170 36.36 15.64 -15.38
N ASN A 171 36.11 16.93 -15.67
CA ASN A 171 35.57 17.93 -14.73
C ASN A 171 34.80 19.08 -15.41
N PHE A 172 34.14 19.92 -14.61
CA PHE A 172 33.38 21.10 -15.08
C PHE A 172 34.17 22.04 -16.02
N ASN A 173 35.44 22.32 -15.71
CA ASN A 173 36.26 23.18 -16.58
C ASN A 173 36.52 22.55 -17.96
N SER A 174 36.63 21.22 -18.05
CA SER A 174 36.78 20.51 -19.33
C SER A 174 35.51 20.50 -20.21
N ILE A 175 34.31 20.65 -19.61
CA ILE A 175 33.04 20.79 -20.36
C ILE A 175 32.65 22.26 -20.60
N SER A 176 33.47 23.22 -20.19
CA SER A 176 33.15 24.67 -20.29
C SER A 176 32.83 25.13 -21.71
N GLY A 177 33.54 24.64 -22.72
CA GLY A 177 33.24 24.93 -24.14
C GLY A 177 31.90 24.34 -24.60
N VAL A 178 31.58 23.12 -24.17
CA VAL A 178 30.30 22.46 -24.48
C VAL A 178 29.13 23.20 -23.82
N SER A 179 29.31 23.64 -22.57
CA SER A 179 28.30 24.42 -21.84
C SER A 179 28.15 25.84 -22.40
N LEU A 180 29.22 26.50 -22.83
CA LEU A 180 29.11 27.80 -23.51
C LEU A 180 28.32 27.67 -24.82
N ALA A 181 28.62 26.66 -25.63
CA ALA A 181 27.85 26.37 -26.84
C ALA A 181 26.37 26.12 -26.49
N ALA A 182 26.09 25.27 -25.51
CA ALA A 182 24.74 24.99 -25.06
C ALA A 182 23.97 26.25 -24.61
N ALA A 183 24.59 27.12 -23.82
CA ALA A 183 23.99 28.39 -23.38
C ALA A 183 23.59 29.31 -24.55
N VAL A 184 24.45 29.42 -25.57
CA VAL A 184 24.16 30.20 -26.79
C VAL A 184 23.03 29.56 -27.61
N MET A 185 23.01 28.23 -27.72
CA MET A 185 21.96 27.50 -28.41
C MET A 185 20.59 27.65 -27.71
N SER A 186 20.54 27.67 -26.37
CA SER A 186 19.30 27.94 -25.62
C SER A 186 18.65 29.27 -25.95
N LEU A 187 19.44 30.34 -25.94
CA LEU A 187 18.95 31.66 -26.33
C LEU A 187 18.48 31.65 -27.78
N SER A 188 19.24 31.00 -28.67
CA SER A 188 18.94 30.94 -30.10
C SER A 188 17.63 30.21 -30.40
N TYR A 189 17.41 28.98 -29.89
CA TYR A 189 16.15 28.27 -30.15
C TYR A 189 14.96 28.93 -29.45
N SER A 190 15.14 29.53 -28.28
CA SER A 190 14.07 30.26 -27.58
C SER A 190 13.64 31.50 -28.39
N THR A 191 14.60 32.27 -28.92
CA THR A 191 14.34 33.38 -29.83
C THR A 191 13.64 32.94 -31.11
N ILE A 192 14.03 31.80 -31.68
CA ILE A 192 13.33 31.23 -32.85
C ILE A 192 11.90 30.81 -32.48
N ALA A 193 11.68 30.17 -31.33
CA ALA A 193 10.37 29.67 -30.92
C ALA A 193 9.34 30.81 -30.79
N TRP A 194 9.66 31.88 -30.04
CA TRP A 194 8.73 33.01 -29.94
C TRP A 194 8.67 33.85 -31.23
N GLY A 195 9.81 34.07 -31.90
CA GLY A 195 9.86 34.87 -33.14
C GLY A 195 9.09 34.23 -34.31
N ALA A 196 9.19 32.91 -34.47
CA ALA A 196 8.40 32.16 -35.44
C ALA A 196 6.91 32.14 -35.07
N SER A 197 6.58 32.08 -33.77
CA SER A 197 5.19 32.20 -33.29
C SER A 197 4.60 33.57 -33.63
N VAL A 198 5.32 34.68 -33.39
CA VAL A 198 4.90 36.04 -33.82
C VAL A 198 4.64 36.05 -35.33
N LYS A 199 5.57 35.54 -36.13
CA LYS A 199 5.45 35.53 -37.60
C LYS A 199 4.29 34.67 -38.12
N LYS A 200 3.87 33.62 -37.38
CA LYS A 200 2.75 32.75 -37.77
C LYS A 200 1.38 33.41 -37.56
N GLY A 201 1.31 34.47 -36.75
CA GLY A 201 0.06 35.15 -36.38
C GLY A 201 -0.79 34.37 -35.38
N VAL A 202 -1.77 35.04 -34.76
CA VAL A 202 -2.82 34.38 -33.96
C VAL A 202 -3.57 33.43 -34.89
N GLN A 203 -3.67 32.15 -34.52
CA GLN A 203 -4.37 31.19 -35.39
C GLN A 203 -5.89 31.51 -35.46
N PRO A 204 -6.58 31.22 -36.58
CA PRO A 204 -8.03 31.34 -36.62
C PRO A 204 -8.67 30.38 -35.61
N ASN A 205 -9.68 30.85 -34.88
CA ASN A 205 -10.40 30.12 -33.83
C ASN A 205 -9.55 29.70 -32.59
N VAL A 206 -8.55 30.50 -32.19
CA VAL A 206 -7.84 30.27 -30.91
C VAL A 206 -8.79 30.38 -29.71
N ASP A 207 -8.82 29.33 -28.89
CA ASP A 207 -9.47 29.28 -27.59
C ASP A 207 -8.44 29.37 -26.46
N TYR A 208 -8.74 30.17 -25.44
CA TYR A 208 -7.93 30.37 -24.24
C TYR A 208 -8.53 29.68 -23.00
N GLY A 209 -9.65 28.98 -23.16
CA GLY A 209 -10.25 28.09 -22.16
C GLY A 209 -9.41 26.83 -21.91
N TYR A 210 -9.85 26.01 -20.96
CA TYR A 210 -9.12 24.81 -20.55
C TYR A 210 -9.07 23.75 -21.65
N LYS A 211 -7.90 23.11 -21.83
CA LYS A 211 -7.66 22.06 -22.83
C LYS A 211 -8.56 20.83 -22.64
N ALA A 212 -8.78 20.42 -21.39
CA ALA A 212 -9.79 19.43 -21.06
C ALA A 212 -11.18 20.07 -20.82
N HIS A 213 -12.18 19.55 -21.52
CA HIS A 213 -13.59 19.94 -21.37
C HIS A 213 -14.30 19.32 -20.14
N SER A 214 -13.65 18.38 -19.43
CA SER A 214 -14.18 17.79 -18.20
C SER A 214 -13.51 18.40 -16.97
N THR A 215 -14.28 18.68 -15.92
CA THR A 215 -13.80 19.28 -14.67
C THR A 215 -12.62 18.51 -14.06
N ALA A 216 -12.64 17.17 -14.14
CA ALA A 216 -11.54 16.33 -13.69
C ALA A 216 -10.28 16.56 -14.52
N GLY A 217 -10.38 16.55 -15.86
CA GLY A 217 -9.26 16.84 -16.75
C GLY A 217 -8.69 18.23 -16.50
N THR A 218 -9.54 19.26 -16.39
CA THR A 218 -9.13 20.64 -16.10
C THR A 218 -8.27 20.72 -14.83
N VAL A 219 -8.67 20.04 -13.75
CA VAL A 219 -7.92 20.02 -12.50
C VAL A 219 -6.58 19.31 -12.67
N PHE A 220 -6.53 18.15 -13.30
CA PHE A 220 -5.26 17.42 -13.45
C PHE A 220 -4.29 18.07 -14.44
N ASP A 221 -4.78 18.71 -15.52
CA ASP A 221 -3.96 19.47 -16.46
C ASP A 221 -3.31 20.66 -15.74
N PHE A 222 -4.07 21.38 -14.90
CA PHE A 222 -3.52 22.43 -14.03
C PHE A 222 -2.44 21.89 -13.08
N LEU A 223 -2.68 20.73 -12.44
CA LEU A 223 -1.69 20.08 -11.58
C LEU A 223 -0.41 19.70 -12.36
N SER A 224 -0.52 19.20 -13.60
CA SER A 224 0.65 18.91 -14.46
C SER A 224 1.45 20.19 -14.75
N GLY A 225 0.75 21.27 -15.12
CA GLY A 225 1.36 22.58 -15.39
C GLY A 225 2.12 23.18 -14.21
N LEU A 226 1.67 22.95 -12.96
CA LEU A 226 2.43 23.32 -11.76
C LEU A 226 3.82 22.65 -11.73
N GLY A 227 3.89 21.39 -12.15
CA GLY A 227 5.13 20.62 -12.23
C GLY A 227 6.02 21.07 -13.36
N GLU A 228 5.45 21.30 -14.55
CA GLU A 228 6.21 21.79 -15.71
C GLU A 228 6.88 23.15 -15.44
N VAL A 229 6.17 24.08 -14.79
CA VAL A 229 6.75 25.36 -14.32
C VAL A 229 7.85 25.13 -13.28
N ALA A 230 7.68 24.20 -12.35
CA ALA A 230 8.69 23.87 -11.34
C ALA A 230 9.93 23.20 -11.94
N PHE A 231 9.78 22.37 -12.98
CA PHE A 231 10.87 21.79 -13.75
C PHE A 231 11.61 22.87 -14.53
N ALA A 232 10.92 23.85 -15.11
CA ALA A 232 11.56 24.90 -15.90
C ALA A 232 12.61 25.70 -15.11
N TYR A 233 12.43 25.90 -13.80
CA TYR A 233 13.39 26.62 -12.94
C TYR A 233 14.40 25.69 -12.23
N ALA A 234 14.76 24.58 -12.88
CA ALA A 234 15.80 23.63 -12.48
C ALA A 234 17.20 24.25 -12.36
N GLY A 235 17.98 23.95 -11.31
CA GLY A 235 19.41 24.31 -11.29
C GLY A 235 20.09 24.36 -9.92
N HIS A 236 19.31 24.48 -8.85
CA HIS A 236 19.80 24.61 -7.46
C HIS A 236 20.61 23.42 -6.96
N ASN A 237 20.44 22.26 -7.60
CA ASN A 237 21.12 21.02 -7.24
C ASN A 237 22.53 20.87 -7.84
N VAL A 238 22.93 21.72 -8.81
CA VAL A 238 24.31 21.77 -9.35
C VAL A 238 25.03 23.08 -9.02
N VAL A 239 24.39 24.00 -8.30
CA VAL A 239 24.86 25.38 -8.15
C VAL A 239 26.09 25.51 -7.25
N LEU A 240 26.22 24.67 -6.20
CA LEU A 240 27.41 24.70 -5.34
C LEU A 240 28.60 24.06 -6.06
N GLU A 241 28.33 23.00 -6.80
CA GLU A 241 29.29 22.25 -7.61
C GLU A 241 29.87 23.14 -8.73
N ILE A 242 29.06 24.01 -9.34
CA ILE A 242 29.52 25.09 -10.24
C ILE A 242 30.36 26.12 -9.46
N GLN A 243 29.92 26.59 -8.30
CA GLN A 243 30.63 27.59 -7.49
C GLN A 243 31.99 27.10 -6.96
N ALA A 244 32.12 25.80 -6.67
CA ALA A 244 33.34 25.15 -6.23
C ALA A 244 34.51 25.33 -7.21
N THR A 245 34.20 25.42 -8.52
CA THR A 245 35.17 25.61 -9.61
C THR A 245 35.77 27.02 -9.65
N ILE A 246 35.16 28.00 -8.97
CA ILE A 246 35.64 29.38 -8.93
C ILE A 246 36.76 29.49 -7.88
N PRO A 247 37.89 30.17 -8.18
CA PRO A 247 38.90 30.50 -7.18
C PRO A 247 38.31 31.31 -6.02
N SER A 248 38.77 31.03 -4.80
CA SER A 248 38.33 31.73 -3.59
C SER A 248 39.53 31.94 -2.66
N THR A 249 39.63 33.13 -2.07
CA THR A 249 40.54 33.41 -0.94
C THR A 249 39.74 34.11 0.18
N PRO A 250 40.23 34.13 1.44
CA PRO A 250 39.53 34.82 2.53
C PRO A 250 39.19 36.29 2.24
N GLU A 251 40.00 36.96 1.42
CA GLU A 251 39.84 38.35 1.00
C GLU A 251 38.96 38.50 -0.27
N LYS A 252 38.78 37.41 -1.03
CA LYS A 252 38.05 37.35 -2.31
C LYS A 252 37.18 36.08 -2.37
N PRO A 253 36.04 36.04 -1.68
CA PRO A 253 35.16 34.88 -1.63
C PRO A 253 34.47 34.61 -2.97
N SER A 254 34.23 33.34 -3.29
CA SER A 254 33.63 32.90 -4.57
C SER A 254 32.19 33.38 -4.77
N LYS A 255 31.48 33.71 -3.69
CA LYS A 255 30.08 34.13 -3.74
C LYS A 255 29.85 35.40 -4.55
N VAL A 256 30.80 36.34 -4.58
CA VAL A 256 30.68 37.60 -5.35
C VAL A 256 30.73 37.36 -6.87
N PRO A 257 31.77 36.69 -7.44
CA PRO A 257 31.76 36.32 -8.85
C PRO A 257 30.64 35.33 -9.20
N MET A 258 30.28 34.39 -8.30
CA MET A 258 29.17 33.47 -8.51
C MET A 258 27.83 34.23 -8.66
N TRP A 259 27.51 35.14 -7.74
CA TRP A 259 26.27 35.91 -7.77
C TRP A 259 26.15 36.78 -9.03
N ARG A 260 27.26 37.36 -9.51
CA ARG A 260 27.28 38.07 -10.80
C ARG A 260 26.89 37.15 -11.97
N GLY A 261 27.42 35.93 -12.00
CA GLY A 261 27.06 34.94 -13.02
C GLY A 261 25.60 34.50 -12.92
N VAL A 262 25.10 34.27 -11.71
CA VAL A 262 23.70 33.92 -11.42
C VAL A 262 22.73 35.00 -11.89
N VAL A 263 22.98 36.28 -11.59
CA VAL A 263 22.10 37.38 -12.01
C VAL A 263 22.04 37.48 -13.54
N VAL A 264 23.19 37.35 -14.22
CA VAL A 264 23.22 37.30 -15.69
C VAL A 264 22.44 36.09 -16.23
N ALA A 265 22.61 34.92 -15.61
CA ALA A 265 21.87 33.71 -15.99
C ALA A 265 20.36 33.86 -15.82
N TYR A 266 19.88 34.42 -14.71
CA TYR A 266 18.45 34.65 -14.47
C TYR A 266 17.81 35.68 -15.42
N ILE A 267 18.59 36.67 -15.87
CA ILE A 267 18.15 37.59 -16.94
C ILE A 267 18.01 36.85 -18.27
N VAL A 268 18.98 36.00 -18.63
CA VAL A 268 18.91 35.18 -19.87
C VAL A 268 17.75 34.18 -19.80
N VAL A 269 17.54 33.51 -18.66
CA VAL A 269 16.38 32.64 -18.40
C VAL A 269 15.08 33.42 -18.59
N ALA A 270 14.95 34.62 -18.03
CA ALA A 270 13.75 35.46 -18.21
C ALA A 270 13.50 35.83 -19.69
N LEU A 271 14.55 36.19 -20.43
CA LEU A 271 14.49 36.50 -21.87
C LEU A 271 14.14 35.27 -22.74
N CYS A 272 14.45 34.06 -22.28
CA CYS A 272 14.02 32.83 -22.95
C CYS A 272 12.57 32.49 -22.57
N TYR A 273 12.21 32.57 -21.29
CA TYR A 273 11.03 31.93 -20.72
C TYR A 273 9.76 32.75 -20.92
N PHE A 274 9.76 34.01 -20.48
CA PHE A 274 8.55 34.83 -20.53
C PHE A 274 8.08 35.07 -21.97
N PRO A 275 8.95 35.38 -22.96
CA PRO A 275 8.52 35.52 -24.35
C PRO A 275 8.00 34.21 -24.95
N VAL A 276 8.66 33.06 -24.73
CA VAL A 276 8.19 31.76 -25.24
C VAL A 276 6.83 31.40 -24.63
N ALA A 277 6.69 31.49 -23.31
CA ALA A 277 5.46 31.17 -22.60
C ALA A 277 4.29 32.07 -23.01
N PHE A 278 4.46 33.40 -22.94
CA PHE A 278 3.39 34.35 -23.24
C PHE A 278 3.03 34.40 -24.72
N ILE A 279 4.01 34.52 -25.62
CA ILE A 279 3.73 34.62 -27.07
C ILE A 279 3.27 33.26 -27.61
N GLY A 280 3.85 32.15 -27.13
CA GLY A 280 3.42 30.81 -27.50
C GLY A 280 1.94 30.56 -27.16
N TYR A 281 1.54 30.80 -25.91
CA TYR A 281 0.13 30.65 -25.52
C TYR A 281 -0.79 31.70 -26.16
N TRP A 282 -0.33 32.93 -26.37
CA TRP A 282 -1.14 33.95 -27.05
C TRP A 282 -1.42 33.61 -28.52
N MET A 283 -0.47 32.99 -29.22
CA MET A 283 -0.66 32.64 -30.64
C MET A 283 -1.39 31.31 -30.86
N PHE A 284 -1.34 30.38 -29.91
CA PHE A 284 -1.87 29.01 -30.06
C PHE A 284 -3.01 28.63 -29.08
N GLY A 285 -3.15 29.33 -27.96
CA GLY A 285 -4.12 29.00 -26.91
C GLY A 285 -3.96 27.56 -26.40
N ASN A 286 -5.09 26.91 -26.10
CA ASN A 286 -5.12 25.51 -25.64
C ASN A 286 -4.71 24.47 -26.70
N ALA A 287 -4.56 24.88 -27.96
CA ALA A 287 -4.07 24.04 -29.06
C ALA A 287 -2.54 23.94 -29.15
N VAL A 288 -1.78 24.55 -28.22
CA VAL A 288 -0.32 24.37 -28.14
C VAL A 288 0.04 22.94 -27.69
N GLU A 289 1.14 22.40 -28.23
CA GLU A 289 1.65 21.07 -27.88
C GLU A 289 2.59 21.12 -26.67
N ASP A 290 2.91 19.94 -26.11
CA ASP A 290 3.84 19.77 -24.97
C ASP A 290 5.23 20.38 -25.23
N ASN A 291 5.61 20.53 -26.49
CA ASN A 291 6.78 21.25 -26.96
C ASN A 291 6.40 22.20 -28.10
N ILE A 292 6.55 23.51 -27.88
CA ILE A 292 6.20 24.57 -28.87
C ILE A 292 6.87 24.40 -30.25
N LEU A 293 8.06 23.78 -30.33
CA LEU A 293 8.73 23.53 -31.62
C LEU A 293 8.05 22.42 -32.45
N ILE A 294 7.12 21.66 -31.86
CA ILE A 294 6.26 20.70 -32.59
C ILE A 294 5.08 21.44 -33.25
N SER A 295 4.52 22.47 -32.59
CA SER A 295 3.44 23.34 -33.12
C SER A 295 3.88 24.26 -34.28
N LEU A 296 5.19 24.34 -34.55
CA LEU A 296 5.80 25.13 -35.61
C LEU A 296 6.32 24.22 -36.74
N ASN A 297 5.86 24.44 -37.99
CA ASN A 297 6.26 23.61 -39.14
C ASN A 297 6.80 24.42 -40.34
N LYS A 298 6.72 25.76 -40.32
CA LYS A 298 7.21 26.63 -41.42
C LYS A 298 7.82 27.92 -40.85
N PRO A 299 8.89 28.47 -41.47
CA PRO A 299 9.66 27.90 -42.57
C PRO A 299 10.56 26.75 -42.09
N THR A 300 10.61 25.65 -42.86
CA THR A 300 11.22 24.37 -42.45
C THR A 300 12.66 24.48 -41.96
N TRP A 301 13.53 25.20 -42.71
CA TRP A 301 14.95 25.36 -42.36
C TRP A 301 15.16 25.97 -40.97
N LEU A 302 14.27 26.87 -40.54
CA LEU A 302 14.36 27.58 -39.27
C LEU A 302 13.95 26.67 -38.10
N ILE A 303 12.99 25.77 -38.32
CA ILE A 303 12.55 24.79 -37.31
C ILE A 303 13.55 23.62 -37.20
N VAL A 304 14.16 23.21 -38.32
CA VAL A 304 15.29 22.28 -38.34
C VAL A 304 16.46 22.86 -37.54
N MET A 305 16.82 24.13 -37.79
CA MET A 305 17.85 24.84 -37.03
C MET A 305 17.52 24.92 -35.54
N ALA A 306 16.29 25.27 -35.17
CA ALA A 306 15.86 25.31 -33.77
C ALA A 306 15.97 23.95 -33.06
N ASN A 307 15.56 22.85 -33.71
CA ASN A 307 15.69 21.51 -33.13
C ASN A 307 17.15 21.05 -33.03
N MET A 308 18.01 21.36 -34.01
CA MET A 308 19.45 21.12 -33.88
C MET A 308 20.09 21.94 -32.76
N PHE A 309 19.63 23.17 -32.52
CA PHE A 309 20.05 23.97 -31.37
C PHE A 309 19.59 23.35 -30.05
N VAL A 310 18.36 22.81 -29.96
CA VAL A 310 17.90 22.02 -28.80
C VAL A 310 18.83 20.81 -28.58
N VAL A 311 19.18 20.06 -29.63
CA VAL A 311 20.10 18.91 -29.51
C VAL A 311 21.45 19.33 -28.93
N VAL A 312 22.11 20.35 -29.49
CA VAL A 312 23.42 20.84 -28.99
C VAL A 312 23.32 21.39 -27.56
N HIS A 313 22.21 22.07 -27.24
CA HIS A 313 21.96 22.58 -25.90
C HIS A 313 21.81 21.44 -24.88
N VAL A 314 20.90 20.51 -25.14
CA VAL A 314 20.61 19.37 -24.26
C VAL A 314 21.83 18.45 -24.10
N ILE A 315 22.71 18.36 -25.12
CA ILE A 315 24.01 17.69 -24.99
C ILE A 315 24.84 18.31 -23.86
N GLY A 316 24.96 19.64 -23.82
CA GLY A 316 25.70 20.34 -22.77
C GLY A 316 25.02 20.25 -21.41
N SER A 317 23.69 20.39 -21.36
CA SER A 317 22.91 20.29 -20.13
C SER A 317 23.05 18.92 -19.46
N TYR A 318 22.97 17.82 -20.21
CA TYR A 318 23.26 16.48 -19.67
C TYR A 318 24.66 16.41 -19.04
N GLN A 319 25.70 16.99 -19.66
CA GLN A 319 27.04 16.96 -19.05
C GLN A 319 27.11 17.75 -17.74
N ILE A 320 26.28 18.78 -17.55
CA ILE A 320 26.22 19.54 -16.30
C ILE A 320 25.56 18.73 -15.18
N TYR A 321 24.47 18.02 -15.45
CA TYR A 321 23.75 17.21 -14.44
C TYR A 321 24.42 15.85 -14.16
N ALA A 322 25.09 15.24 -15.15
CA ALA A 322 25.84 14.00 -14.94
C ALA A 322 27.12 14.19 -14.09
N MET A 323 27.72 15.39 -14.07
CA MET A 323 29.00 15.64 -13.38
C MET A 323 28.94 15.41 -11.85
N PRO A 324 27.95 15.93 -11.10
CA PRO A 324 27.77 15.59 -9.69
C PRO A 324 27.52 14.10 -9.45
N VAL A 325 26.73 13.43 -10.31
CA VAL A 325 26.48 11.98 -10.20
C VAL A 325 27.79 11.20 -10.37
N PHE A 326 28.61 11.55 -11.36
CA PHE A 326 29.95 10.98 -11.53
C PHE A 326 30.83 11.22 -10.32
N ASP A 327 30.81 12.44 -9.76
CA ASP A 327 31.60 12.78 -8.57
C ASP A 327 31.16 11.98 -7.33
N MET A 328 29.86 11.80 -7.10
CA MET A 328 29.34 10.97 -6.01
C MET A 328 29.73 9.49 -6.18
N ILE A 329 29.59 8.93 -7.39
CA ILE A 329 29.97 7.54 -7.69
C ILE A 329 31.48 7.35 -7.50
N GLU A 330 32.31 8.20 -8.10
CA GLU A 330 33.76 8.16 -7.96
C GLU A 330 34.22 8.38 -6.50
N THR A 331 33.57 9.28 -5.76
CA THR A 331 33.84 9.52 -4.33
C THR A 331 33.57 8.27 -3.50
N VAL A 332 32.47 7.56 -3.74
CA VAL A 332 32.19 6.29 -3.03
C VAL A 332 33.22 5.22 -3.39
N LEU A 333 33.55 5.07 -4.67
CA LEU A 333 34.49 4.03 -5.13
C LEU A 333 35.92 4.27 -4.62
N VAL A 334 36.41 5.51 -4.69
CA VAL A 334 37.79 5.86 -4.28
C VAL A 334 37.89 6.04 -2.76
N LYS A 335 37.05 6.87 -2.12
CA LYS A 335 37.20 7.17 -0.68
C LYS A 335 36.64 6.07 0.23
N LYS A 336 35.51 5.43 -0.11
CA LYS A 336 34.88 4.40 0.75
C LYS A 336 35.29 2.97 0.39
N LEU A 337 35.29 2.63 -0.91
CA LEU A 337 35.63 1.28 -1.38
C LEU A 337 37.14 1.12 -1.69
N ARG A 338 37.94 2.19 -1.55
CA ARG A 338 39.41 2.19 -1.69
C ARG A 338 39.90 1.66 -3.04
N PHE A 339 39.10 1.82 -4.10
CA PHE A 339 39.55 1.56 -5.46
C PHE A 339 40.56 2.61 -5.90
N ARG A 340 41.59 2.17 -6.66
CA ARG A 340 42.62 3.08 -7.16
C ARG A 340 42.01 4.03 -8.21
N PRO A 341 42.20 5.36 -8.10
CA PRO A 341 41.77 6.30 -9.11
C PRO A 341 42.51 6.00 -10.42
N THR A 342 41.78 5.48 -11.40
CA THR A 342 42.33 5.00 -12.68
C THR A 342 41.38 5.37 -13.80
N TRP A 343 41.92 5.50 -15.02
CA TRP A 343 41.12 5.80 -16.21
C TRP A 343 40.03 4.72 -16.44
N TYR A 344 40.37 3.44 -16.25
CA TYR A 344 39.44 2.31 -16.37
C TYR A 344 38.25 2.42 -15.41
N LEU A 345 38.47 2.88 -14.17
CA LEU A 345 37.40 3.08 -13.19
C LEU A 345 36.38 4.11 -13.72
N ARG A 346 36.86 5.24 -14.26
CA ARG A 346 36.02 6.26 -14.89
C ARG A 346 35.30 5.75 -16.12
N PHE A 347 36.02 5.07 -17.01
CA PHE A 347 35.44 4.52 -18.23
C PHE A 347 34.25 3.62 -17.88
N VAL A 348 34.46 2.62 -17.00
CA VAL A 348 33.39 1.68 -16.65
C VAL A 348 32.22 2.37 -15.95
N THR A 349 32.45 3.22 -14.95
CA THR A 349 31.34 3.83 -14.18
C THR A 349 30.50 4.79 -15.01
N ARG A 350 31.15 5.62 -15.84
CA ARG A 350 30.46 6.65 -16.61
C ARG A 350 29.72 6.07 -17.82
N ASN A 351 30.28 5.06 -18.50
CA ASN A 351 29.55 4.34 -19.55
C ASN A 351 28.33 3.58 -18.97
N ILE A 352 28.46 2.92 -17.81
CA ILE A 352 27.31 2.26 -17.15
C ILE A 352 26.19 3.27 -16.84
N TYR A 353 26.54 4.47 -16.38
CA TYR A 353 25.56 5.52 -16.11
C TYR A 353 24.83 5.99 -17.37
N VAL A 354 25.56 6.30 -18.46
CA VAL A 354 24.97 6.72 -19.74
C VAL A 354 24.10 5.60 -20.35
N ALA A 355 24.52 4.34 -20.22
CA ALA A 355 23.71 3.20 -20.67
C ALA A 355 22.41 3.06 -19.86
N PHE A 356 22.45 3.35 -18.56
CA PHE A 356 21.27 3.32 -17.69
C PHE A 356 20.26 4.43 -18.05
N THR A 357 20.70 5.69 -18.17
CA THR A 357 19.80 6.80 -18.53
C THR A 357 19.22 6.64 -19.93
N MET A 358 20.02 6.15 -20.89
CA MET A 358 19.55 5.76 -22.23
C MET A 358 18.48 4.66 -22.17
N PHE A 359 18.69 3.58 -21.40
CA PHE A 359 17.73 2.49 -21.25
C PHE A 359 16.38 2.98 -20.68
N VAL A 360 16.41 3.80 -19.63
CA VAL A 360 15.19 4.34 -19.02
C VAL A 360 14.49 5.32 -19.96
N GLY A 361 15.23 6.19 -20.66
CA GLY A 361 14.68 7.12 -21.65
C GLY A 361 14.03 6.44 -22.86
N ILE A 362 14.57 5.30 -23.32
CA ILE A 362 13.94 4.46 -24.35
C ILE A 362 12.65 3.81 -23.83
N THR A 363 12.61 3.45 -22.54
CA THR A 363 11.47 2.76 -21.92
C THR A 363 10.29 3.71 -21.67
N PHE A 364 10.54 4.95 -21.26
CA PHE A 364 9.49 5.93 -20.86
C PHE A 364 9.62 7.29 -21.58
N PRO A 365 9.37 7.38 -22.90
CA PRO A 365 9.62 8.59 -23.70
C PRO A 365 8.54 9.71 -23.59
N PHE A 366 7.93 9.89 -22.41
CA PHE A 366 6.79 10.79 -22.18
C PHE A 366 7.24 12.19 -21.72
N PHE A 367 7.34 13.15 -22.64
CA PHE A 367 7.95 14.47 -22.36
C PHE A 367 7.15 15.30 -21.33
N GLY A 368 5.92 15.72 -21.64
CA GLY A 368 5.10 16.50 -20.69
C GLY A 368 4.88 15.79 -19.34
N GLY A 369 4.57 14.49 -19.36
CA GLY A 369 4.38 13.69 -18.15
C GLY A 369 5.60 13.62 -17.23
N LEU A 370 6.81 13.41 -17.78
CA LEU A 370 8.04 13.40 -16.97
C LEU A 370 8.38 14.78 -16.40
N LEU A 371 8.13 15.87 -17.16
CA LEU A 371 8.34 17.24 -16.69
C LEU A 371 7.42 17.57 -15.51
N GLY A 372 6.11 17.30 -15.64
CA GLY A 372 5.13 17.49 -14.56
C GLY A 372 5.45 16.66 -13.31
N PHE A 373 5.86 15.40 -13.50
CA PHE A 373 6.18 14.50 -12.39
C PHE A 373 7.47 14.91 -11.64
N PHE A 374 8.61 15.01 -12.32
CA PHE A 374 9.88 15.34 -11.66
C PHE A 374 9.94 16.78 -11.17
N GLY A 375 9.30 17.73 -11.87
CA GLY A 375 9.17 19.13 -11.47
C GLY A 375 8.50 19.29 -10.11
N GLY A 376 7.41 18.56 -9.88
CA GLY A 376 6.81 18.47 -8.54
C GLY A 376 7.67 17.69 -7.55
N PHE A 377 7.89 16.40 -7.83
CA PHE A 377 8.35 15.43 -6.84
C PHE A 377 9.79 15.67 -6.38
N ALA A 378 10.67 16.08 -7.29
CA ALA A 378 12.10 16.13 -7.08
C ALA A 378 12.64 17.57 -7.03
N PHE A 379 12.19 18.42 -7.95
CA PHE A 379 12.64 19.82 -8.01
C PHE A 379 12.05 20.70 -6.92
N ALA A 380 10.76 20.59 -6.60
CA ALA A 380 10.16 21.42 -5.55
C ALA A 380 10.92 21.34 -4.20
N PRO A 381 11.36 20.16 -3.72
CA PRO A 381 12.32 20.05 -2.64
C PRO A 381 13.64 20.81 -2.86
N THR A 382 14.43 20.46 -3.87
CA THR A 382 15.80 20.98 -4.05
C THR A 382 15.85 22.48 -4.37
N THR A 383 14.79 23.00 -4.99
CA THR A 383 14.75 24.35 -5.56
C THR A 383 13.94 25.32 -4.70
N TYR A 384 12.78 24.94 -4.18
CA TYR A 384 11.86 25.89 -3.54
C TYR A 384 11.95 25.92 -2.01
N PHE A 385 12.16 24.79 -1.34
CA PHE A 385 12.05 24.75 0.13
C PHE A 385 13.28 24.25 0.88
N LEU A 386 14.07 23.33 0.33
CA LEU A 386 15.24 22.80 1.04
C LEU A 386 16.32 23.88 1.31
N PRO A 387 16.66 24.79 0.37
CA PRO A 387 17.52 25.94 0.66
C PRO A 387 16.99 26.82 1.78
N CYS A 388 15.67 27.05 1.83
CA CYS A 388 15.04 27.85 2.88
C CYS A 388 15.12 27.20 4.27
N ILE A 389 14.93 25.87 4.35
CA ILE A 389 15.09 25.14 5.61
C ILE A 389 16.55 25.19 6.08
N MET A 390 17.52 25.02 5.17
CA MET A 390 18.94 25.17 5.50
C MET A 390 19.26 26.58 6.01
N TRP A 391 18.77 27.62 5.33
CA TRP A 391 18.93 29.02 5.74
C TRP A 391 18.36 29.30 7.14
N LEU A 392 17.14 28.82 7.43
CA LEU A 392 16.51 28.95 8.75
C LEU A 392 17.29 28.18 9.84
N ALA A 393 17.84 27.01 9.52
CA ALA A 393 18.64 26.21 10.46
C ALA A 393 20.00 26.85 10.77
N ILE A 394 20.64 27.45 9.76
CA ILE A 394 21.97 28.06 9.82
C ILE A 394 21.91 29.48 10.40
N TYR A 395 21.27 30.41 9.68
CA TYR A 395 21.31 31.85 9.99
C TYR A 395 20.31 32.26 11.08
N LYS A 396 19.30 31.42 11.37
CA LYS A 396 18.31 31.59 12.44
C LYS A 396 17.74 33.03 12.53
N PRO A 397 17.21 33.59 11.43
CA PRO A 397 16.72 34.97 11.41
C PRO A 397 15.62 35.18 12.45
N ARG A 398 15.55 36.40 13.00
CA ARG A 398 14.55 36.78 14.02
C ARG A 398 13.14 36.42 13.53
N ARG A 399 12.35 35.75 14.37
CA ARG A 399 10.96 35.40 14.06
C ARG A 399 10.18 36.65 13.65
N TRP A 400 9.33 36.52 12.63
CA TRP A 400 8.59 37.62 12.00
C TRP A 400 9.43 38.69 11.28
N SER A 401 10.74 38.51 11.12
CA SER A 401 11.52 39.30 10.15
C SER A 401 11.11 38.95 8.71
N LEU A 402 11.36 39.87 7.76
CA LEU A 402 11.09 39.65 6.34
C LEU A 402 11.75 38.36 5.80
N SER A 403 13.01 38.10 6.19
CA SER A 403 13.69 36.84 5.83
C SER A 403 12.98 35.63 6.43
N TRP A 404 12.57 35.67 7.70
CA TRP A 404 11.85 34.55 8.33
C TRP A 404 10.51 34.27 7.62
N LEU A 405 9.74 35.31 7.31
CA LEU A 405 8.46 35.18 6.61
C LEU A 405 8.62 34.67 5.17
N ALA A 406 9.56 35.23 4.40
CA ALA A 406 9.83 34.83 3.03
C ALA A 406 10.20 33.34 2.94
N ASN A 407 11.06 32.85 3.85
CA ASN A 407 11.43 31.44 3.91
C ASN A 407 10.22 30.52 4.17
N TRP A 408 9.30 30.89 5.08
CA TRP A 408 8.09 30.09 5.32
C TRP A 408 7.11 30.09 4.15
N ILE A 409 6.98 31.21 3.43
CA ILE A 409 6.17 31.28 2.20
C ILE A 409 6.74 30.33 1.14
N CYS A 410 8.05 30.35 0.92
CA CYS A 410 8.72 29.45 -0.03
C CYS A 410 8.58 27.98 0.38
N ILE A 411 8.66 27.68 1.69
CA ILE A 411 8.45 26.32 2.23
C ILE A 411 7.02 25.83 1.97
N ILE A 412 6.00 26.63 2.30
CA ILE A 412 4.59 26.24 2.11
C ILE A 412 4.30 26.04 0.62
N PHE A 413 4.73 26.98 -0.23
CA PHE A 413 4.53 26.91 -1.68
C PHE A 413 5.23 25.69 -2.30
N GLY A 414 6.50 25.45 -1.95
CA GLY A 414 7.26 24.30 -2.43
C GLY A 414 6.72 22.96 -1.97
N VAL A 415 6.19 22.85 -0.74
CA VAL A 415 5.52 21.63 -0.26
C VAL A 415 4.20 21.40 -0.99
N LEU A 416 3.44 22.45 -1.29
CA LEU A 416 2.23 22.33 -2.11
C LEU A 416 2.56 21.85 -3.53
N LEU A 417 3.58 22.41 -4.19
CA LEU A 417 4.05 21.93 -5.50
C LEU A 417 4.47 20.45 -5.44
N MET A 418 5.23 20.04 -4.41
CA MET A 418 5.69 18.67 -4.24
C MET A 418 4.55 17.64 -4.11
N VAL A 419 3.44 18.02 -3.49
CA VAL A 419 2.29 17.12 -3.30
C VAL A 419 1.35 17.16 -4.51
N LEU A 420 1.07 18.36 -5.03
CA LEU A 420 0.02 18.58 -6.03
C LEU A 420 0.47 18.24 -7.45
N ALA A 421 1.67 18.67 -7.85
CA ALA A 421 2.09 18.53 -9.25
C ALA A 421 2.32 17.07 -9.72
N PRO A 422 2.91 16.15 -8.93
CA PRO A 422 3.11 14.77 -9.37
C PRO A 422 1.81 14.02 -9.64
N ILE A 423 0.69 14.43 -9.04
CA ILE A 423 -0.64 13.85 -9.30
C ILE A 423 -1.07 14.14 -10.74
N GLY A 424 -0.85 15.37 -11.22
CA GLY A 424 -1.10 15.75 -12.60
C GLY A 424 -0.14 15.06 -13.57
N GLY A 425 1.17 15.16 -13.32
CA GLY A 425 2.20 14.54 -14.17
C GLY A 425 2.03 13.02 -14.31
N LEU A 426 1.70 12.32 -13.23
CA LEU A 426 1.46 10.87 -13.27
C LEU A 426 0.21 10.51 -14.10
N ARG A 427 -0.88 11.29 -14.02
CA ARG A 427 -2.03 11.11 -14.94
C ARG A 427 -1.59 11.32 -16.39
N SER A 428 -0.82 12.36 -16.69
CA SER A 428 -0.34 12.64 -18.05
C SER A 428 0.46 11.45 -18.60
N ILE A 429 1.37 10.86 -17.81
CA ILE A 429 2.09 9.63 -18.18
C ILE A 429 1.12 8.48 -18.49
N ILE A 430 0.15 8.21 -17.61
CA ILE A 430 -0.83 7.10 -17.78
C ILE A 430 -1.69 7.29 -19.04
N VAL A 431 -2.09 8.54 -19.33
CA VAL A 431 -2.89 8.87 -20.54
C VAL A 431 -2.03 8.78 -21.80
N ASP A 432 -0.79 9.27 -21.77
CA ASP A 432 0.15 9.19 -22.91
C ASP A 432 0.55 7.73 -23.20
N GLU A 433 0.76 6.91 -22.18
CA GLU A 433 1.06 5.47 -22.29
C GLU A 433 -0.07 4.73 -22.98
N ARG A 434 -1.31 4.91 -22.49
CA ARG A 434 -2.52 4.35 -23.11
C ARG A 434 -2.67 4.81 -24.57
N SER A 435 -2.45 6.09 -24.84
CA SER A 435 -2.51 6.67 -26.19
C SER A 435 -1.37 6.19 -27.11
N ALA A 436 -0.27 5.69 -26.55
CA ALA A 436 0.85 5.09 -27.28
C ALA A 436 0.65 3.59 -27.47
N GLU A 437 -0.03 2.91 -26.55
CA GLU A 437 -0.44 1.51 -26.67
C GLU A 437 -1.54 1.34 -27.73
N GLU A 438 -2.58 2.18 -27.70
CA GLU A 438 -3.63 2.23 -28.73
C GLU A 438 -3.04 2.46 -30.14
N ARG A 439 -2.06 3.37 -30.30
CA ARG A 439 -1.34 3.56 -31.58
C ARG A 439 -0.40 2.42 -31.98
N LYS A 440 0.14 1.66 -31.03
CA LYS A 440 0.97 0.47 -31.31
C LYS A 440 0.13 -0.72 -31.75
N ILE A 441 -1.12 -0.81 -31.29
CA ILE A 441 -2.06 -1.88 -31.64
C ILE A 441 -2.44 -1.81 -33.13
N ASP A 442 -2.53 -0.62 -33.73
CA ASP A 442 -2.82 -0.43 -35.16
C ASP A 442 -1.63 -0.68 -36.11
N GLU A 443 -0.38 -0.57 -35.63
CA GLU A 443 0.82 -0.79 -36.47
C GLU A 443 1.32 -2.26 -36.49
N TRP A 444 1.05 -3.07 -35.46
CA TRP A 444 1.85 -4.29 -35.20
C TRP A 444 1.34 -5.62 -35.74
N LEU A 445 1.46 -5.74 -37.06
CA LEU A 445 1.99 -6.95 -37.71
C LEU A 445 3.51 -7.09 -37.42
N PRO A 446 4.13 -8.30 -37.53
CA PRO A 446 3.60 -9.50 -38.15
C PRO A 446 3.58 -10.78 -37.27
N VAL A 447 2.51 -11.56 -37.45
CA VAL A 447 2.51 -13.00 -37.77
C VAL A 447 3.81 -13.80 -37.47
N THR A 448 3.71 -14.73 -36.49
CA THR A 448 4.51 -15.99 -36.31
C THR A 448 5.99 -15.88 -35.93
N SER A 449 6.67 -16.87 -35.33
CA SER A 449 6.31 -18.22 -34.80
C SER A 449 7.32 -18.57 -33.69
N SER A 450 6.90 -18.94 -32.47
CA SER A 450 6.68 -20.32 -31.98
C SER A 450 7.92 -21.15 -31.56
N ARG A 451 7.78 -21.86 -30.41
CA ARG A 451 8.49 -23.09 -29.98
C ARG A 451 9.98 -22.93 -29.54
N ASN A 452 10.52 -23.68 -28.56
CA ASN A 452 9.92 -24.70 -27.66
C ASN A 452 10.77 -24.98 -26.39
N ALA A 453 10.06 -25.34 -25.30
CA ALA A 453 10.36 -26.40 -24.30
C ALA A 453 11.71 -26.54 -23.54
N LYS A 454 11.58 -26.40 -22.19
CA LYS A 454 12.01 -27.33 -21.10
C LYS A 454 13.45 -27.91 -21.06
N TRP A 455 14.21 -27.60 -19.99
CA TRP A 455 15.32 -28.43 -19.49
C TRP A 455 15.59 -28.20 -17.97
N TRP A 456 15.90 -29.27 -17.21
CA TRP A 456 16.43 -29.39 -15.81
C TRP A 456 15.76 -28.56 -14.67
N TYR A 457 15.81 -28.82 -13.34
CA TYR A 457 16.35 -29.83 -12.40
C TYR A 457 17.85 -29.90 -12.02
N SER A 458 18.12 -29.95 -10.71
CA SER A 458 19.44 -30.04 -10.05
C SER A 458 20.29 -28.75 -10.12
N THR A 459 20.88 -28.18 -9.06
CA THR A 459 21.37 -28.73 -7.78
C THR A 459 21.44 -27.55 -6.78
N PHE A 460 20.69 -27.38 -5.70
CA PHE A 460 20.49 -28.24 -4.52
C PHE A 460 21.80 -28.71 -3.85
N HIS A 461 22.66 -27.85 -3.27
CA HIS A 461 23.61 -28.26 -2.20
C HIS A 461 24.38 -27.13 -1.45
N ASN A 462 24.36 -27.20 -0.11
CA ASN A 462 25.35 -26.72 0.90
C ASN A 462 25.65 -25.19 1.06
N VAL A 463 26.02 -24.64 2.24
CA VAL A 463 26.26 -25.17 3.60
C VAL A 463 25.73 -24.17 4.67
N THR A 464 25.62 -24.55 5.94
CA THR A 464 25.01 -23.72 7.02
C THR A 464 25.73 -22.38 7.30
N ALA A 465 24.99 -21.27 7.26
CA ALA A 465 25.46 -19.94 7.64
C ALA A 465 24.28 -18.99 7.95
N MET A 466 24.29 -18.13 8.97
CA MET A 466 25.14 -18.08 10.18
C MET A 466 24.49 -17.17 11.25
N VAL A 467 24.69 -17.49 12.54
CA VAL A 467 24.32 -16.66 13.72
C VAL A 467 22.82 -16.28 13.77
N GLY A 468 21.90 -17.08 14.30
CA GLY A 468 22.10 -18.21 15.21
C GLY A 468 22.43 -17.74 16.64
N ALA A 469 21.79 -18.21 17.70
CA ALA A 469 20.61 -19.09 17.78
C ALA A 469 19.85 -18.81 19.09
N GLY A 470 18.67 -19.42 19.26
CA GLY A 470 17.82 -19.23 20.44
C GLY A 470 16.92 -17.99 20.36
N LYS A 471 16.39 -17.61 21.53
CA LYS A 471 15.28 -16.69 21.87
C LYS A 471 13.94 -17.38 22.15
N ARG A 472 13.52 -17.27 23.42
CA ARG A 472 12.17 -17.39 23.99
C ARG A 472 12.18 -16.74 25.39
N PHE A 473 11.03 -16.25 25.85
CA PHE A 473 10.67 -15.86 27.24
C PHE A 473 9.12 -15.86 27.30
N ASP A 474 8.48 -15.55 28.43
CA ASP A 474 7.11 -16.04 28.67
C ASP A 474 5.94 -15.18 28.19
N ARG A 475 5.82 -13.90 28.59
CA ARG A 475 4.57 -13.13 28.38
C ARG A 475 4.79 -11.72 27.82
N TYR A 476 4.75 -11.63 26.49
CA TYR A 476 4.41 -10.45 25.70
C TYR A 476 5.32 -9.20 25.87
N HIS A 477 5.09 -8.21 25.02
CA HIS A 477 5.82 -6.95 24.86
C HIS A 477 5.93 -6.01 26.08
N GLU A 478 5.36 -6.36 27.23
CA GLU A 478 5.78 -5.81 28.53
C GLU A 478 7.30 -6.00 28.74
N LEU A 479 7.84 -7.11 28.24
CA LEU A 479 9.27 -7.44 28.12
C LEU A 479 9.95 -6.78 26.89
N GLY A 480 9.16 -6.32 25.92
CA GLY A 480 9.59 -6.06 24.54
C GLY A 480 10.01 -4.62 24.23
N GLN A 481 9.27 -3.61 24.72
CA GLN A 481 9.44 -2.21 24.29
C GLN A 481 10.82 -1.60 24.58
N HIS A 482 11.60 -2.22 25.49
CA HIS A 482 13.05 -1.99 25.65
C HIS A 482 13.81 -2.03 24.30
N ALA A 483 13.48 -3.00 23.43
CA ALA A 483 14.11 -3.17 22.12
C ALA A 483 13.87 -1.98 21.17
N PHE A 484 12.86 -1.15 21.44
CA PHE A 484 12.63 0.10 20.71
C PHE A 484 13.57 1.24 21.16
N GLY A 485 13.91 1.28 22.45
CA GLY A 485 14.28 2.51 23.15
C GLY A 485 13.13 3.17 23.90
N GLU A 486 11.97 2.50 24.04
CA GLU A 486 10.80 2.92 24.84
C GLU A 486 10.51 4.45 24.78
N LYS A 487 10.55 5.17 25.92
CA LYS A 487 10.39 6.64 26.07
C LYS A 487 11.09 7.50 25.01
N LEU A 488 12.23 7.06 24.48
CA LEU A 488 12.97 7.71 23.39
C LEU A 488 12.54 7.19 22.01
N GLY A 489 12.39 5.87 21.89
CA GLY A 489 12.21 5.15 20.63
C GLY A 489 10.79 5.17 20.04
N LEU A 490 9.75 5.35 20.85
CA LEU A 490 8.32 5.33 20.47
C LEU A 490 7.91 6.58 19.67
N TRP A 491 8.45 6.62 18.46
CA TRP A 491 8.49 7.72 17.50
C TRP A 491 8.40 7.17 16.06
N ILE A 492 8.05 5.90 15.93
CA ILE A 492 8.00 5.11 14.68
C ILE A 492 6.84 4.11 14.79
N VAL A 493 6.71 3.45 15.95
CA VAL A 493 5.39 3.12 16.53
C VAL A 493 4.94 4.28 17.43
N VAL A 494 3.66 4.65 17.39
CA VAL A 494 2.60 4.25 18.35
C VAL A 494 1.19 4.28 17.67
N PRO A 495 0.93 4.88 16.47
CA PRO A 495 -0.91 4.77 15.70
C PRO A 495 -1.19 3.70 14.56
N GLN A 496 -0.84 2.40 14.69
CA GLN A 496 -1.30 1.16 13.94
C GLN A 496 -1.28 -0.29 14.65
N GLN A 497 -2.05 -0.55 15.74
CA GLN A 497 -2.75 -1.70 16.42
C GLN A 497 -3.84 -1.19 17.43
N LEU A 498 -3.57 -0.23 18.36
CA LEU A 498 -4.31 0.20 19.60
C LEU A 498 -5.49 1.23 19.68
N ILE A 499 -5.52 2.45 19.06
CA ILE A 499 -6.85 3.11 18.56
C ILE A 499 -8.35 2.16 16.08
N VAL A 500 -9.56 1.46 16.01
CA VAL A 500 -9.95 0.23 15.24
C VAL A 500 -9.42 -1.16 15.73
N GLU A 501 -8.54 -1.23 16.74
CA GLU A 501 -8.70 -2.16 17.90
C GLU A 501 -10.06 -1.86 18.60
N VAL A 502 -11.11 -2.28 17.89
CA VAL A 502 -12.54 -2.06 18.05
C VAL A 502 -13.32 -3.03 17.13
N GLY A 503 -12.89 -3.12 15.87
CA GLY A 503 -13.73 -2.64 14.75
C GLY A 503 -15.06 -3.34 14.46
N VAL A 504 -15.27 -4.58 14.90
CA VAL A 504 -16.26 -5.44 14.21
C VAL A 504 -17.10 -6.33 15.11
N ASP A 505 -16.73 -6.58 16.36
CA ASP A 505 -17.75 -6.88 17.39
C ASP A 505 -18.71 -5.68 17.56
N ILE A 506 -18.41 -4.54 16.90
CA ILE A 506 -19.38 -3.54 16.50
C ILE A 506 -20.63 -4.18 15.86
N VAL A 507 -20.49 -4.93 14.76
CA VAL A 507 -21.61 -5.37 13.90
C VAL A 507 -22.02 -6.82 14.19
N TYR A 508 -21.20 -7.67 14.83
CA TYR A 508 -21.58 -9.07 15.06
C TYR A 508 -22.84 -9.32 15.91
N MET A 509 -23.34 -8.35 16.67
CA MET A 509 -24.65 -8.46 17.34
C MET A 509 -25.84 -8.29 16.35
N VAL A 510 -25.67 -7.66 15.17
CA VAL A 510 -26.81 -7.32 14.26
C VAL A 510 -27.53 -8.55 13.78
N THR A 511 -26.86 -9.48 13.09
CA THR A 511 -27.52 -10.67 12.51
C THR A 511 -27.61 -11.83 13.51
N GLY A 512 -27.04 -11.70 14.70
CA GLY A 512 -27.54 -12.45 15.87
C GLY A 512 -29.02 -12.13 16.11
N GLY A 513 -29.36 -10.85 16.16
CA GLY A 513 -30.75 -10.41 16.14
C GLY A 513 -31.46 -10.61 14.79
N ARG A 514 -30.82 -10.29 13.66
CA ARG A 514 -31.44 -10.26 12.33
C ARG A 514 -31.72 -11.66 11.78
N SER A 515 -30.95 -12.68 12.16
CA SER A 515 -31.31 -14.07 11.89
C SER A 515 -32.37 -14.59 12.85
N LEU A 516 -32.36 -14.25 14.15
CA LEU A 516 -33.51 -14.55 15.02
C LEU A 516 -34.81 -13.90 14.51
N MET A 517 -34.72 -12.65 14.06
CA MET A 517 -35.80 -11.93 13.38
C MET A 517 -36.20 -12.67 12.11
N LYS A 518 -35.25 -13.09 11.27
CA LYS A 518 -35.56 -13.87 10.08
C LYS A 518 -36.10 -15.28 10.37
N ILE A 519 -35.75 -15.92 11.50
CA ILE A 519 -36.41 -17.16 11.95
C ILE A 519 -37.86 -16.84 12.27
N HIS A 520 -38.09 -15.83 13.10
CA HIS A 520 -39.42 -15.38 13.49
C HIS A 520 -40.29 -15.09 12.25
N ASP A 521 -39.81 -14.23 11.34
CA ASP A 521 -40.51 -13.85 10.11
C ASP A 521 -40.78 -15.04 9.14
N LEU A 522 -40.07 -16.16 9.31
CA LEU A 522 -40.24 -17.35 8.47
C LEU A 522 -41.03 -18.48 9.16
N VAL A 523 -41.11 -18.51 10.49
CA VAL A 523 -41.95 -19.45 11.27
C VAL A 523 -43.34 -18.88 11.55
N CYS A 524 -43.46 -17.60 11.88
CA CYS A 524 -44.71 -16.91 12.22
C CYS A 524 -45.38 -16.36 10.95
N LYS A 525 -46.53 -16.92 10.55
CA LYS A 525 -47.25 -16.51 9.31
C LYS A 525 -48.76 -16.32 9.47
N VAL A 526 -49.25 -16.32 10.72
CA VAL A 526 -50.57 -15.85 11.14
C VAL A 526 -50.37 -15.13 12.48
N ASP A 527 -51.00 -13.97 12.66
CA ASP A 527 -51.20 -13.25 13.94
C ASP A 527 -49.99 -13.14 14.90
N CYS A 528 -48.81 -12.81 14.37
CA CYS A 528 -47.63 -12.48 15.18
C CYS A 528 -47.27 -10.99 15.12
N TYR A 529 -46.86 -10.41 16.26
CA TYR A 529 -46.49 -9.00 16.36
C TYR A 529 -45.19 -8.69 15.61
N ASN A 530 -45.19 -7.59 14.84
CA ASN A 530 -44.05 -7.18 14.01
C ASN A 530 -42.96 -6.50 14.86
N MET A 531 -42.05 -7.30 15.43
CA MET A 531 -41.03 -6.84 16.38
C MET A 531 -39.83 -6.20 15.68
N LYS A 532 -39.37 -5.04 16.18
CA LYS A 532 -38.18 -4.36 15.66
C LYS A 532 -36.91 -5.19 15.90
N LEU A 533 -35.97 -5.12 14.95
CA LEU A 533 -34.65 -5.78 15.00
C LEU A 533 -33.92 -5.61 16.35
N SER A 534 -34.02 -4.44 16.97
CA SER A 534 -33.45 -4.15 18.30
C SER A 534 -33.87 -5.15 19.38
N TYR A 535 -35.11 -5.63 19.37
CA TYR A 535 -35.59 -6.62 20.34
C TYR A 535 -34.94 -7.98 20.12
N PHE A 536 -34.79 -8.41 18.87
CA PHE A 536 -34.08 -9.65 18.58
C PHE A 536 -32.60 -9.53 18.91
N ILE A 537 -31.96 -8.38 18.71
CA ILE A 537 -30.58 -8.09 19.15
C ILE A 537 -30.46 -8.18 20.69
N MET A 538 -31.46 -7.73 21.44
CA MET A 538 -31.50 -7.87 22.92
C MET A 538 -31.74 -9.31 23.38
N ILE A 539 -32.75 -9.99 22.82
CA ILE A 539 -33.08 -11.40 23.10
C ILE A 539 -31.87 -12.29 22.78
N PHE A 540 -31.18 -11.97 21.69
CA PHE A 540 -29.91 -12.57 21.31
C PHE A 540 -28.79 -12.31 22.33
N ALA A 541 -28.53 -11.04 22.67
CA ALA A 541 -27.50 -10.65 23.64
C ALA A 541 -27.71 -11.28 25.03
N SER A 542 -28.96 -11.59 25.42
CA SER A 542 -29.30 -12.31 26.66
C SER A 542 -28.48 -13.60 26.85
N VAL A 543 -28.24 -14.35 25.76
CA VAL A 543 -27.45 -15.59 25.79
C VAL A 543 -25.96 -15.29 26.04
N HIS A 544 -25.46 -14.17 25.52
CA HIS A 544 -24.07 -13.73 25.75
C HIS A 544 -23.83 -13.20 27.16
N PHE A 545 -24.82 -12.55 27.79
CA PHE A 545 -24.71 -12.22 29.21
C PHE A 545 -24.46 -13.47 30.04
N VAL A 546 -25.14 -14.60 29.75
CA VAL A 546 -24.86 -15.88 30.43
C VAL A 546 -23.50 -16.46 30.04
N LEU A 547 -23.26 -16.70 28.74
CA LEU A 547 -22.05 -17.40 28.27
C LEU A 547 -20.74 -16.64 28.53
N SER A 548 -20.76 -15.30 28.57
CA SER A 548 -19.59 -14.48 28.88
C SER A 548 -18.95 -14.79 30.24
N HIS A 549 -19.70 -15.41 31.18
CA HIS A 549 -19.18 -15.81 32.48
C HIS A 549 -18.31 -17.08 32.46
N LEU A 550 -18.18 -17.78 31.33
CA LEU A 550 -17.30 -18.95 31.24
C LEU A 550 -15.84 -18.55 31.54
N PRO A 551 -15.15 -19.22 32.50
CA PRO A 551 -14.16 -18.53 33.34
C PRO A 551 -12.71 -18.67 32.85
N ASN A 552 -12.00 -19.65 33.41
CA ASN A 552 -10.80 -20.24 32.85
C ASN A 552 -11.21 -21.58 32.20
N LEU A 553 -10.55 -21.96 31.11
CA LEU A 553 -11.29 -22.48 29.96
C LEU A 553 -11.00 -23.95 29.59
N ASP A 554 -11.71 -24.86 30.28
CA ASP A 554 -11.95 -26.25 29.84
C ASP A 554 -13.44 -26.62 29.92
N SER A 555 -14.30 -25.68 30.31
CA SER A 555 -15.13 -25.91 31.49
C SER A 555 -16.60 -26.23 31.22
N ILE A 556 -17.02 -26.39 29.96
CA ILE A 556 -18.23 -27.15 29.56
C ILE A 556 -17.88 -28.07 28.39
N SER A 557 -18.20 -29.36 28.54
CA SER A 557 -17.32 -30.46 28.09
C SER A 557 -17.14 -30.67 26.58
N ALA A 558 -17.98 -30.08 25.72
CA ALA A 558 -17.93 -30.28 24.26
C ALA A 558 -18.17 -29.00 23.42
N VAL A 559 -18.57 -27.88 24.05
CA VAL A 559 -19.12 -26.73 23.32
C VAL A 559 -18.08 -26.08 22.40
N SER A 560 -16.81 -26.04 22.80
CA SER A 560 -15.65 -25.47 22.09
C SER A 560 -15.23 -26.18 20.80
N LEU A 561 -16.09 -27.06 20.30
CA LEU A 561 -15.93 -27.91 19.12
C LEU A 561 -17.29 -28.21 18.49
N ALA A 562 -18.33 -28.42 19.33
CA ALA A 562 -19.72 -28.52 18.89
C ALA A 562 -20.24 -27.19 18.28
N ALA A 563 -19.50 -26.12 18.53
CA ALA A 563 -18.94 -25.20 17.54
C ALA A 563 -18.52 -25.83 16.18
N ALA A 564 -17.51 -25.21 15.58
CA ALA A 564 -16.50 -25.74 14.65
C ALA A 564 -16.87 -26.96 13.78
N VAL A 565 -17.07 -28.12 14.42
CA VAL A 565 -17.07 -29.46 13.83
C VAL A 565 -18.35 -30.28 14.11
N MET A 566 -19.25 -29.91 15.05
CA MET A 566 -20.58 -30.58 15.13
C MET A 566 -21.56 -29.94 14.13
N SER A 567 -21.14 -29.99 12.86
CA SER A 567 -21.65 -29.25 11.67
C SER A 567 -21.81 -29.73 10.09
N LEU A 568 -22.50 -30.87 9.68
CA LEU A 568 -22.95 -31.53 8.39
C LEU A 568 -24.50 -31.89 8.19
N SER A 569 -25.43 -31.79 9.19
CA SER A 569 -26.92 -31.50 9.10
C SER A 569 -27.49 -30.11 9.70
N TYR A 570 -27.52 -28.94 9.01
CA TYR A 570 -28.04 -27.60 9.49
C TYR A 570 -28.34 -26.50 8.42
N SER A 571 -27.36 -25.79 7.82
CA SER A 571 -27.41 -24.42 7.21
C SER A 571 -28.09 -24.23 5.84
N THR A 572 -27.43 -23.67 4.82
CA THR A 572 -28.10 -23.28 3.58
C THR A 572 -28.68 -24.47 2.83
N ILE A 573 -30.00 -24.44 2.68
CA ILE A 573 -30.80 -25.36 1.85
C ILE A 573 -31.85 -24.56 1.05
N GLY A 574 -31.58 -23.26 0.80
CA GLY A 574 -32.34 -22.36 -0.08
C GLY A 574 -32.26 -22.72 -1.58
N TRP A 575 -32.41 -24.02 -1.86
CA TRP A 575 -32.17 -24.69 -3.13
C TRP A 575 -33.18 -25.83 -3.35
N ALA A 576 -33.40 -26.64 -2.30
CA ALA A 576 -33.72 -28.05 -2.41
C ALA A 576 -35.19 -28.36 -2.72
N ALA A 577 -35.42 -29.56 -3.27
CA ALA A 577 -36.71 -30.08 -3.74
C ALA A 577 -37.49 -29.08 -4.63
N SER A 578 -36.74 -28.23 -5.33
CA SER A 578 -37.19 -27.03 -6.05
C SER A 578 -36.24 -26.66 -7.20
N VAL A 579 -35.17 -27.43 -7.41
CA VAL A 579 -33.86 -26.90 -7.83
C VAL A 579 -33.77 -26.44 -9.30
N HIS A 580 -34.90 -26.38 -10.00
CA HIS A 580 -35.00 -26.53 -11.44
C HIS A 580 -35.85 -25.42 -12.10
N LYS A 581 -35.59 -24.12 -11.83
CA LYS A 581 -36.28 -23.02 -12.57
C LYS A 581 -35.57 -22.67 -13.87
N GLY A 582 -34.30 -22.26 -13.79
CA GLY A 582 -33.73 -21.36 -14.81
C GLY A 582 -34.61 -20.12 -14.96
N VAL A 583 -34.89 -19.76 -16.21
CA VAL A 583 -36.13 -19.10 -16.70
C VAL A 583 -36.82 -18.13 -15.73
N GLN A 584 -36.14 -17.01 -15.45
CA GLN A 584 -36.31 -15.80 -16.27
C GLN A 584 -35.07 -15.64 -17.18
N PRO A 585 -34.94 -14.58 -18.01
CA PRO A 585 -33.64 -14.03 -18.35
C PRO A 585 -33.14 -13.10 -17.22
N ASP A 586 -33.60 -11.83 -17.22
CA ASP A 586 -33.62 -10.83 -16.14
C ASP A 586 -32.33 -10.49 -15.35
N VAL A 587 -31.18 -11.16 -15.51
CA VAL A 587 -29.97 -10.93 -14.70
C VAL A 587 -28.89 -10.07 -15.37
N ASP A 588 -28.74 -8.85 -14.85
CA ASP A 588 -27.57 -8.00 -15.07
C ASP A 588 -26.40 -8.32 -14.11
N TYR A 589 -25.21 -8.48 -14.70
CA TYR A 589 -23.93 -8.75 -14.04
C TYR A 589 -22.87 -7.66 -14.34
N SER A 590 -23.26 -6.59 -15.01
CA SER A 590 -22.39 -5.45 -15.28
C SER A 590 -22.09 -4.66 -14.00
N PHE A 591 -21.04 -3.83 -14.06
CA PHE A 591 -20.70 -2.95 -12.94
C PHE A 591 -21.89 -2.05 -12.56
N THR A 592 -22.36 -2.19 -11.33
CA THR A 592 -23.42 -1.38 -10.72
C THR A 592 -23.17 0.14 -10.83
N ALA A 593 -21.90 0.56 -10.83
CA ALA A 593 -21.50 1.89 -11.25
C ALA A 593 -21.28 1.94 -12.78
N LYS A 594 -22.10 2.74 -13.47
CA LYS A 594 -22.09 2.91 -14.94
C LYS A 594 -21.04 3.92 -15.44
N THR A 595 -20.09 4.32 -14.61
CA THR A 595 -19.03 5.28 -14.94
C THR A 595 -17.68 4.74 -14.47
N ASP A 596 -16.63 4.87 -15.29
CA ASP A 596 -15.30 4.28 -14.99
C ASP A 596 -14.75 4.70 -13.63
N LEU A 597 -14.96 5.97 -13.24
CA LEU A 597 -14.54 6.48 -11.94
C LEU A 597 -15.38 5.89 -10.79
N GLY A 598 -16.66 5.60 -11.03
CA GLY A 598 -17.50 4.83 -10.11
C GLY A 598 -17.15 3.34 -10.09
N VAL A 599 -16.55 2.76 -11.14
CA VAL A 599 -16.01 1.40 -11.10
C VAL A 599 -14.77 1.35 -10.19
N VAL A 600 -13.88 2.33 -10.28
CA VAL A 600 -12.70 2.47 -9.38
C VAL A 600 -13.12 2.80 -7.95
N PHE A 601 -14.00 3.78 -7.77
CA PHE A 601 -14.67 4.11 -6.51
C PHE A 601 -15.93 3.25 -6.27
N ASN A 602 -15.87 2.00 -6.75
CA ASN A 602 -16.58 0.83 -6.23
C ASN A 602 -15.54 -0.22 -5.83
N PHE A 603 -14.54 -0.47 -6.66
CA PHE A 603 -13.43 -1.39 -6.42
C PHE A 603 -12.79 -1.19 -5.03
N PHE A 604 -12.43 0.03 -4.63
CA PHE A 604 -11.71 0.26 -3.35
C PHE A 604 -12.51 0.11 -2.05
N SER A 605 -13.82 0.33 -2.05
CA SER A 605 -14.66 0.20 -0.83
C SER A 605 -15.82 -0.81 -0.95
N ALA A 606 -15.84 -1.55 -2.06
CA ALA A 606 -16.10 -2.99 -2.10
C ALA A 606 -14.79 -3.82 -1.89
N LEU A 607 -13.66 -3.15 -1.65
CA LEU A 607 -12.50 -3.63 -0.88
C LEU A 607 -12.49 -3.00 0.55
N GLY A 608 -13.58 -2.61 1.20
CA GLY A 608 -14.91 -3.23 1.24
C GLY A 608 -14.88 -4.72 1.50
N ASP A 609 -15.71 -5.51 0.81
CA ASP A 609 -16.06 -6.95 0.90
C ASP A 609 -14.94 -7.96 1.18
N VAL A 610 -13.69 -7.53 1.24
CA VAL A 610 -12.49 -8.36 1.03
C VAL A 610 -11.31 -7.97 1.93
N ALA A 611 -10.88 -6.70 1.91
CA ALA A 611 -9.46 -6.36 2.10
C ALA A 611 -8.83 -6.92 3.38
N PHE A 612 -9.52 -6.71 4.50
CA PHE A 612 -9.31 -7.49 5.71
C PHE A 612 -10.62 -8.10 6.23
N ALA A 613 -11.41 -8.76 5.36
CA ALA A 613 -12.11 -10.01 5.67
C ALA A 613 -12.29 -10.83 4.38
N TYR A 614 -11.48 -11.85 4.08
CA TYR A 614 -10.45 -12.48 4.91
C TYR A 614 -9.45 -11.47 5.53
N ALA A 615 -9.04 -11.37 6.83
CA ALA A 615 -8.71 -12.54 9.42
C ALA A 615 -7.54 -13.48 9.96
N GLY A 616 -6.83 -12.99 10.97
CA GLY A 616 -5.63 -13.62 11.45
C GLY A 616 -4.43 -13.21 10.62
N HIS A 617 -4.31 -11.93 10.30
CA HIS A 617 -2.98 -11.29 10.32
C HIS A 617 -2.61 -11.12 11.81
N ASN A 618 -2.25 -9.91 12.23
CA ASN A 618 -2.78 -9.23 13.43
C ASN A 618 -2.88 -9.90 14.84
N VAL A 619 -3.34 -11.15 15.06
CA VAL A 619 -3.52 -11.87 16.37
C VAL A 619 -2.49 -13.11 16.36
N VAL A 620 -2.40 -13.99 17.38
CA VAL A 620 -1.56 -15.24 17.72
C VAL A 620 -0.08 -15.29 18.35
N LEU A 621 0.65 -14.82 19.45
CA LEU A 621 0.92 -13.99 20.75
C LEU A 621 0.30 -13.88 22.22
N GLU A 622 -0.94 -13.48 22.57
CA GLU A 622 -1.75 -13.78 23.81
C GLU A 622 -2.67 -15.09 24.02
N ILE A 623 -3.61 -15.68 23.22
CA ILE A 623 -4.14 -17.10 23.39
C ILE A 623 -3.01 -18.19 23.45
N GLN A 624 -2.83 -19.00 22.41
CA GLN A 624 -2.20 -20.34 22.21
C GLN A 624 -1.13 -20.89 23.22
N ALA A 625 -1.22 -20.76 24.56
CA ALA A 625 -0.10 -21.13 25.44
C ALA A 625 -0.29 -21.94 26.77
N THR A 626 -1.49 -22.21 27.31
CA THR A 626 -1.75 -23.37 28.24
C THR A 626 -1.66 -24.72 27.50
N ILE A 627 -0.73 -24.79 26.57
CA ILE A 627 -0.85 -25.44 25.28
C ILE A 627 0.51 -26.15 25.09
N PRO A 628 0.82 -27.21 25.86
CA PRO A 628 2.19 -27.42 26.34
C PRO A 628 3.20 -27.94 25.32
N SER A 629 4.48 -27.75 25.67
CA SER A 629 5.73 -28.20 25.03
C SER A 629 6.86 -27.79 26.00
N THR A 630 8.13 -27.75 25.59
CA THR A 630 9.24 -27.14 26.37
C THR A 630 10.17 -26.31 25.45
N PRO A 631 11.03 -25.40 25.96
CA PRO A 631 11.71 -24.39 25.12
C PRO A 631 12.85 -24.91 24.22
N GLU A 632 13.35 -26.12 24.47
CA GLU A 632 14.74 -26.50 24.20
C GLU A 632 14.94 -27.91 23.62
N LYS A 633 14.07 -28.85 24.00
CA LYS A 633 14.10 -30.28 23.64
C LYS A 633 13.49 -30.52 22.24
N PRO A 634 13.59 -31.75 21.70
CA PRO A 634 12.75 -32.21 20.58
C PRO A 634 11.22 -32.15 20.85
N SER A 635 10.77 -31.63 22.00
CA SER A 635 9.37 -31.26 22.28
C SER A 635 8.81 -30.15 21.39
N LYS A 636 9.65 -29.50 20.55
CA LYS A 636 9.18 -28.70 19.40
C LYS A 636 8.91 -29.52 18.12
N GLY A 637 9.47 -30.73 18.00
CA GLY A 637 9.16 -31.69 16.93
C GLY A 637 7.67 -32.04 16.77
N PRO A 638 6.88 -32.13 17.86
CA PRO A 638 5.41 -32.17 17.82
C PRO A 638 4.71 -31.04 17.05
N MET A 639 5.37 -29.92 16.70
CA MET A 639 4.85 -29.01 15.66
C MET A 639 5.17 -29.52 14.25
N TRP A 640 6.41 -29.93 14.00
CA TRP A 640 6.91 -30.41 12.72
C TRP A 640 6.41 -31.82 12.31
N LYS A 641 5.55 -32.48 13.12
CA LYS A 641 4.52 -33.42 12.63
C LYS A 641 3.16 -33.30 13.36
N GLY A 642 2.89 -32.14 13.96
CA GLY A 642 1.55 -31.75 14.40
C GLY A 642 0.84 -30.96 13.30
N VAL A 643 1.48 -29.89 12.81
CA VAL A 643 0.89 -29.02 11.78
C VAL A 643 0.98 -29.61 10.36
N VAL A 644 1.75 -30.69 10.17
CA VAL A 644 1.82 -31.52 8.95
C VAL A 644 0.57 -32.42 8.82
N VAL A 645 -0.60 -31.85 9.09
CA VAL A 645 -1.96 -32.42 9.06
C VAL A 645 -3.02 -31.33 8.79
N ALA A 646 -2.73 -30.03 9.01
CA ALA A 646 -3.51 -29.34 10.03
C ALA A 646 -4.14 -27.95 9.76
N TYR A 647 -3.65 -27.06 8.88
CA TYR A 647 -3.87 -25.60 9.04
C TYR A 647 -5.31 -25.13 9.41
N MET A 648 -6.42 -25.53 8.81
CA MET A 648 -6.74 -25.80 7.39
C MET A 648 -8.27 -25.66 7.29
N VAL A 649 -8.78 -24.46 7.57
CA VAL A 649 -10.23 -24.23 7.76
C VAL A 649 -10.93 -23.78 6.50
N VAL A 650 -10.27 -22.88 5.77
CA VAL A 650 -10.90 -21.73 5.11
C VAL A 650 -12.40 -21.89 4.92
N ALA A 651 -12.85 -22.36 3.71
CA ALA A 651 -15.19 -22.50 2.06
C ALA A 651 -16.55 -23.31 2.34
N VAL A 652 -17.50 -22.67 3.03
CA VAL A 652 -18.94 -23.01 3.07
C VAL A 652 -19.89 -21.85 3.45
N CYS A 653 -19.41 -20.76 4.10
CA CYS A 653 -20.30 -19.79 4.76
C CYS A 653 -20.18 -18.27 4.37
N TYR A 654 -19.19 -17.82 3.54
CA TYR A 654 -19.20 -16.61 2.64
C TYR A 654 -18.60 -16.45 1.07
N PHE A 655 -18.18 -17.20 -0.07
CA PHE A 655 -17.84 -18.49 -0.95
C PHE A 655 -18.64 -19.69 -1.78
N PRO A 656 -19.92 -20.17 -1.72
CA PRO A 656 -20.83 -20.11 -2.90
C PRO A 656 -22.31 -19.64 -2.62
N VAL A 657 -22.70 -18.48 -3.16
CA VAL A 657 -24.04 -17.82 -3.26
C VAL A 657 -24.04 -16.77 -4.38
N ALA A 658 -22.90 -16.17 -4.70
CA ALA A 658 -22.64 -15.05 -5.60
C ALA A 658 -21.33 -15.23 -6.36
N LEU A 659 -21.42 -15.52 -7.66
CA LEU A 659 -20.40 -16.04 -8.58
C LEU A 659 -20.54 -17.57 -8.87
N ILE A 660 -21.71 -17.98 -9.40
CA ILE A 660 -21.89 -19.28 -10.10
C ILE A 660 -23.04 -19.36 -11.14
N GLY A 661 -24.01 -18.44 -11.16
CA GLY A 661 -25.03 -18.36 -12.24
C GLY A 661 -26.49 -18.40 -11.76
N TYR A 662 -27.25 -17.38 -12.14
CA TYR A 662 -28.68 -17.28 -11.86
C TYR A 662 -29.46 -16.59 -12.98
N TRP A 663 -30.80 -16.60 -12.88
CA TRP A 663 -31.70 -16.38 -14.01
C TRP A 663 -32.95 -15.56 -13.59
N VAL A 664 -32.84 -14.45 -12.81
CA VAL A 664 -34.00 -13.76 -12.18
C VAL A 664 -34.05 -12.21 -12.01
N PHE A 665 -33.00 -11.40 -11.76
CA PHE A 665 -33.20 -9.92 -11.53
C PHE A 665 -32.02 -8.94 -11.75
N GLY A 666 -30.75 -9.33 -11.59
CA GLY A 666 -29.60 -8.48 -11.98
C GLY A 666 -29.06 -7.54 -10.91
N ASN A 667 -28.64 -6.33 -11.32
CA ASN A 667 -28.45 -5.16 -10.43
C ASN A 667 -29.83 -4.76 -9.85
N SER A 668 -30.21 -5.50 -8.81
CA SER A 668 -31.53 -5.66 -8.17
C SER A 668 -31.56 -6.90 -7.27
N VAL A 669 -30.68 -7.88 -7.51
CA VAL A 669 -30.46 -9.08 -6.70
C VAL A 669 -28.95 -9.49 -6.65
N GLU A 670 -28.08 -8.46 -6.62
CA GLU A 670 -26.60 -8.38 -6.69
C GLU A 670 -25.79 -8.18 -5.39
N ASP A 671 -26.32 -7.63 -4.27
CA ASP A 671 -25.54 -7.29 -3.03
C ASP A 671 -26.26 -7.28 -1.63
N ASN A 672 -27.56 -7.55 -1.55
CA ASN A 672 -28.55 -7.61 -0.42
C ASN A 672 -29.60 -8.82 -0.59
N ILE A 673 -29.54 -10.01 0.07
CA ILE A 673 -30.35 -11.27 -0.10
C ILE A 673 -31.29 -11.78 1.07
N LEU A 674 -32.29 -11.02 1.60
CA LEU A 674 -33.33 -11.52 2.55
C LEU A 674 -34.83 -11.00 2.47
N ILE A 675 -35.32 -10.31 1.40
CA ILE A 675 -36.71 -9.78 1.22
C ILE A 675 -37.51 -10.07 -0.11
N SER A 676 -36.98 -10.08 -1.35
CA SER A 676 -37.62 -10.38 -2.67
C SER A 676 -37.56 -11.82 -3.26
N LEU A 677 -38.68 -12.37 -3.76
CA LEU A 677 -38.78 -13.65 -4.52
C LEU A 677 -40.08 -14.46 -4.25
N GLU A 678 -40.26 -15.66 -4.83
CA GLU A 678 -41.60 -16.19 -5.17
C GLU A 678 -42.16 -17.39 -4.34
N LYS A 679 -43.50 -17.56 -4.34
CA LYS A 679 -44.31 -18.57 -3.60
C LYS A 679 -44.00 -20.02 -3.99
N PRO A 680 -44.18 -21.07 -3.13
CA PRO A 680 -44.57 -21.09 -1.69
C PRO A 680 -43.52 -20.57 -0.68
N THR A 681 -43.53 -21.02 0.59
CA THR A 681 -42.70 -20.41 1.68
C THR A 681 -42.56 -21.24 2.99
N TRP A 682 -42.51 -22.58 3.01
CA TRP A 682 -42.84 -23.34 4.25
C TRP A 682 -41.71 -23.97 5.09
N LEU A 683 -40.55 -24.41 4.56
CA LEU A 683 -39.53 -25.13 5.36
C LEU A 683 -38.11 -24.53 5.26
N ILE A 684 -37.78 -23.52 6.07
CA ILE A 684 -36.77 -22.50 5.66
C ILE A 684 -36.05 -21.80 6.84
N VAL A 685 -35.63 -22.52 7.89
CA VAL A 685 -35.28 -21.93 9.22
C VAL A 685 -34.05 -22.51 9.96
N MET A 686 -33.64 -23.74 9.66
CA MET A 686 -32.59 -24.49 10.38
C MET A 686 -31.14 -24.01 10.20
N ALA A 687 -30.59 -23.82 9.01
CA ALA A 687 -31.13 -23.15 7.84
C ALA A 687 -31.65 -21.76 8.20
N ASN A 688 -30.90 -21.09 9.10
CA ASN A 688 -31.11 -19.80 9.79
C ASN A 688 -31.14 -19.90 11.36
N LEU A 689 -30.94 -21.08 11.97
CA LEU A 689 -30.95 -21.28 13.44
C LEU A 689 -29.60 -21.71 14.01
N PHE A 690 -29.02 -22.82 13.55
CA PHE A 690 -27.68 -23.19 14.00
C PHE A 690 -26.62 -22.19 13.47
N VAL A 691 -27.02 -21.27 12.58
CA VAL A 691 -26.28 -20.06 12.26
C VAL A 691 -26.36 -19.01 13.38
N VAL A 692 -27.45 -18.95 14.15
CA VAL A 692 -27.50 -18.25 15.45
C VAL A 692 -26.72 -19.02 16.51
N ILE A 693 -26.49 -20.33 16.37
CA ILE A 693 -25.45 -21.01 17.18
C ILE A 693 -24.04 -20.51 16.76
N HIS A 694 -23.85 -20.14 15.49
CA HIS A 694 -22.75 -19.26 15.02
C HIS A 694 -23.02 -17.74 15.13
N VAL A 695 -23.89 -17.29 16.04
CA VAL A 695 -23.77 -15.91 16.59
C VAL A 695 -23.76 -15.91 18.11
N ILE A 696 -24.50 -16.82 18.77
CA ILE A 696 -24.33 -17.28 20.16
C ILE A 696 -22.87 -17.69 20.40
N GLY A 697 -22.15 -18.09 19.34
CA GLY A 697 -20.80 -17.58 19.10
C GLY A 697 -20.63 -16.68 17.89
N SER A 698 -20.23 -15.42 18.09
CA SER A 698 -19.63 -14.53 17.06
C SER A 698 -19.02 -13.31 17.73
N TYR A 699 -19.83 -12.45 18.35
CA TYR A 699 -19.45 -11.08 18.75
C TYR A 699 -18.43 -11.00 19.93
N GLN A 700 -17.86 -12.14 20.35
CA GLN A 700 -16.72 -12.20 21.26
C GLN A 700 -16.10 -13.61 21.37
N ILE A 701 -14.93 -13.85 20.78
CA ILE A 701 -13.85 -14.68 21.41
C ILE A 701 -12.42 -14.26 20.98
N TYR A 702 -12.25 -12.98 20.70
CA TYR A 702 -11.03 -12.43 20.12
C TYR A 702 -10.13 -11.70 21.11
N ALA A 703 -10.53 -11.55 22.39
CA ALA A 703 -10.17 -10.37 23.17
C ALA A 703 -10.06 -10.56 24.72
N MET A 704 -9.01 -11.18 25.26
CA MET A 704 -8.73 -11.23 26.73
C MET A 704 -7.25 -11.01 27.12
N PRO A 705 -6.53 -10.12 26.42
CA PRO A 705 -6.79 -8.70 26.45
C PRO A 705 -8.20 -8.19 26.75
N VAL A 706 -9.08 -7.67 25.90
CA VAL A 706 -10.30 -6.91 26.37
C VAL A 706 -10.99 -7.37 27.66
N PHE A 707 -11.30 -8.66 27.87
CA PHE A 707 -11.57 -9.19 29.23
C PHE A 707 -10.34 -9.06 30.15
N ASP A 708 -9.31 -9.91 30.13
CA ASP A 708 -8.06 -9.69 30.92
C ASP A 708 -7.11 -8.60 30.36
N MET A 709 -7.66 -7.37 30.31
CA MET A 709 -7.07 -6.06 30.01
C MET A 709 -8.06 -4.98 30.45
N MET A 710 -9.39 -5.17 30.39
CA MET A 710 -10.30 -4.45 31.29
C MET A 710 -10.24 -5.04 32.70
N GLU A 711 -10.43 -6.35 32.86
CA GLU A 711 -10.09 -7.08 34.09
C GLU A 711 -8.63 -6.84 34.52
N THR A 712 -7.66 -6.60 33.62
CA THR A 712 -6.28 -6.22 34.03
C THR A 712 -6.12 -4.73 34.34
N LEU A 713 -6.69 -3.81 33.55
CA LEU A 713 -6.76 -2.36 33.87
C LEU A 713 -7.28 -2.20 35.30
N LEU A 714 -8.30 -2.99 35.63
CA LEU A 714 -8.88 -3.07 36.95
C LEU A 714 -7.94 -3.82 37.93
N VAL A 715 -7.50 -5.04 37.65
CA VAL A 715 -6.72 -5.88 38.60
C VAL A 715 -5.21 -5.57 38.63
N LYS A 716 -4.50 -5.69 37.50
CA LYS A 716 -3.04 -5.57 37.43
C LYS A 716 -2.56 -4.11 37.53
N LYS A 717 -3.32 -3.15 36.99
CA LYS A 717 -2.98 -1.70 37.00
C LYS A 717 -3.63 -0.91 38.12
N LEU A 718 -4.96 -0.91 38.26
CA LEU A 718 -5.67 -0.16 39.31
C LEU A 718 -5.73 -0.89 40.66
N ARG A 719 -5.44 -2.21 40.70
CA ARG A 719 -5.40 -3.05 41.92
C ARG A 719 -6.74 -3.23 42.62
N PHE A 720 -7.82 -3.28 41.84
CA PHE A 720 -9.02 -4.02 42.25
C PHE A 720 -8.65 -5.49 42.51
N LYS A 721 -9.21 -6.10 43.55
CA LYS A 721 -8.94 -7.52 43.84
C LYS A 721 -9.58 -8.42 42.78
N PRO A 722 -8.87 -9.45 42.26
CA PRO A 722 -9.43 -10.39 41.28
C PRO A 722 -10.49 -11.26 41.95
N THR A 723 -11.75 -10.83 41.83
CA THR A 723 -12.92 -11.50 42.40
C THR A 723 -13.86 -11.91 41.28
N PHE A 724 -14.65 -12.97 41.52
CA PHE A 724 -15.67 -13.42 40.58
C PHE A 724 -16.67 -12.30 40.24
N TYR A 725 -17.09 -11.52 41.24
CA TYR A 725 -18.03 -10.40 41.09
C TYR A 725 -17.49 -9.30 40.17
N LEU A 726 -16.21 -8.94 40.31
CA LEU A 726 -15.54 -7.98 39.41
C LEU A 726 -15.57 -8.48 37.95
N ARG A 727 -15.23 -9.75 37.73
CA ARG A 727 -15.29 -10.39 36.41
C ARG A 727 -16.72 -10.39 35.86
N ALA A 728 -17.70 -10.83 36.65
CA ALA A 728 -19.10 -10.91 36.24
C ALA A 728 -19.67 -9.55 35.80
N ILE A 729 -19.58 -8.54 36.68
CA ILE A 729 -20.13 -7.20 36.47
C ILE A 729 -19.46 -6.53 35.25
N THR A 730 -18.14 -6.65 35.10
CA THR A 730 -17.42 -6.00 34.00
C THR A 730 -17.72 -6.63 32.64
N ARG A 731 -17.77 -7.96 32.54
CA ARG A 731 -18.18 -8.68 31.30
C ARG A 731 -19.63 -8.40 30.93
N THR A 732 -20.51 -8.34 31.92
CA THR A 732 -21.95 -8.03 31.76
C THR A 732 -22.17 -6.60 31.26
N ILE A 733 -21.71 -5.58 31.99
CA ILE A 733 -21.94 -4.17 31.60
C ILE A 733 -21.26 -3.86 30.26
N TYR A 734 -20.17 -4.56 29.92
CA TYR A 734 -19.63 -4.60 28.57
C TYR A 734 -20.62 -5.18 27.53
N VAL A 735 -21.23 -6.36 27.73
CA VAL A 735 -22.25 -6.92 26.81
C VAL A 735 -23.44 -5.96 26.63
N ALA A 736 -23.85 -5.24 27.68
CA ALA A 736 -24.91 -4.22 27.62
C ALA A 736 -24.52 -2.98 26.81
N PHE A 737 -23.39 -2.34 27.15
CA PHE A 737 -22.95 -1.11 26.47
C PHE A 737 -22.32 -1.38 25.09
N THR A 738 -22.09 -2.65 24.73
CA THR A 738 -21.89 -3.06 23.34
C THR A 738 -23.22 -3.21 22.61
N MET A 739 -24.11 -4.10 23.03
CA MET A 739 -25.49 -4.28 22.49
C MET A 739 -26.21 -2.95 22.18
N PHE A 740 -26.05 -1.93 23.03
CA PHE A 740 -26.58 -0.57 22.82
C PHE A 740 -26.11 0.12 21.52
N VAL A 741 -24.80 0.28 21.34
CA VAL A 741 -24.26 0.83 20.08
C VAL A 741 -24.27 -0.21 18.95
N ALA A 742 -24.76 -1.42 19.25
CA ALA A 742 -25.20 -2.41 18.29
C ALA A 742 -26.70 -2.28 17.93
N ILE A 743 -27.33 -1.13 18.21
CA ILE A 743 -28.74 -0.80 17.89
C ILE A 743 -28.88 0.64 17.32
N ALA A 744 -27.82 1.46 17.36
CA ALA A 744 -27.84 2.93 17.34
C ALA A 744 -28.08 3.64 15.97
N ILE A 745 -27.20 4.55 15.53
CA ILE A 745 -27.52 5.67 14.59
C ILE A 745 -27.90 5.19 13.17
N PRO A 746 -29.17 5.30 12.72
CA PRO A 746 -29.66 4.54 11.57
C PRO A 746 -29.46 5.23 10.21
N PHE A 747 -28.37 4.89 9.52
CA PHE A 747 -28.21 4.99 8.06
C PHE A 747 -27.32 3.81 7.58
N PHE A 748 -27.37 3.36 6.32
CA PHE A 748 -26.29 2.51 5.73
C PHE A 748 -25.19 3.47 5.20
N GLY A 749 -24.79 3.37 3.92
CA GLY A 749 -23.82 4.22 3.23
C GLY A 749 -24.06 5.74 3.13
N GLY A 750 -25.02 6.29 3.90
CA GLY A 750 -25.14 7.73 4.18
C GLY A 750 -24.62 8.14 5.57
N LEU A 751 -24.06 7.20 6.34
CA LEU A 751 -23.27 7.44 7.57
C LEU A 751 -21.86 6.85 7.45
N LEU A 752 -21.47 6.38 6.26
CA LEU A 752 -20.22 5.66 5.99
C LEU A 752 -19.64 6.11 4.63
N GLY A 753 -18.42 6.65 4.65
CA GLY A 753 -17.64 7.12 3.48
C GLY A 753 -16.40 7.96 3.87
N PHE A 754 -15.66 7.54 4.90
CA PHE A 754 -14.59 8.33 5.58
C PHE A 754 -13.27 7.43 5.98
N PHE A 755 -12.88 6.38 6.82
CA PHE A 755 -13.20 5.24 7.86
C PHE A 755 -12.11 4.26 7.38
N GLY A 756 -12.52 3.10 6.89
CA GLY A 756 -11.68 2.08 6.27
C GLY A 756 -10.59 2.60 5.32
N GLY A 757 -9.40 2.03 5.44
CA GLY A 757 -8.26 2.30 4.57
C GLY A 757 -7.55 3.62 4.84
N PHE A 758 -8.23 4.73 4.60
CA PHE A 758 -7.62 6.07 4.64
C PHE A 758 -7.06 6.42 6.03
N ALA A 759 -7.67 5.88 7.09
CA ALA A 759 -7.21 6.01 8.46
C ALA A 759 -6.39 4.81 8.98
N PHE A 760 -6.26 3.71 8.20
CA PHE A 760 -5.93 2.36 8.71
C PHE A 760 -4.65 1.71 8.17
N ALA A 761 -4.33 1.94 6.88
CA ALA A 761 -3.80 0.91 5.99
C ALA A 761 -2.27 0.52 5.91
N PRO A 762 -1.37 0.70 6.91
CA PRO A 762 0.05 0.24 6.80
C PRO A 762 0.57 -0.96 7.65
N THR A 763 -0.17 -1.60 8.55
CA THR A 763 0.44 -2.42 9.66
C THR A 763 -0.16 -3.80 9.95
N THR A 764 -0.77 -4.40 8.94
CA THR A 764 -0.18 -5.58 8.33
C THR A 764 0.72 -5.15 7.17
N TYR A 765 0.33 -4.08 6.48
CA TYR A 765 0.65 -3.84 5.08
C TYR A 765 2.14 -3.59 4.71
N PHE A 766 2.92 -2.67 5.32
CA PHE A 766 4.40 -2.64 5.13
C PHE A 766 5.17 -3.28 6.31
N LEU A 767 4.87 -2.91 7.55
CA LEU A 767 5.49 -3.47 8.78
C LEU A 767 4.59 -3.19 10.00
N PRO A 768 4.29 -4.17 10.87
CA PRO A 768 5.08 -5.25 11.47
C PRO A 768 6.54 -4.98 11.83
N CYS A 769 7.38 -6.01 11.76
CA CYS A 769 8.83 -5.96 11.67
C CYS A 769 9.58 -4.95 12.57
N ILE A 770 9.33 -4.90 13.91
CA ILE A 770 9.93 -3.86 14.77
C ILE A 770 10.44 -4.20 16.23
N MET A 771 10.62 -5.45 16.71
CA MET A 771 11.49 -5.79 17.90
C MET A 771 12.53 -6.99 17.85
N TRP A 772 12.73 -7.72 16.73
CA TRP A 772 13.75 -8.78 16.46
C TRP A 772 15.12 -8.40 15.82
N LEU A 773 15.34 -7.33 15.01
CA LEU A 773 16.63 -6.87 14.38
C LEU A 773 17.35 -5.53 14.89
N ALA A 774 18.10 -5.49 16.01
CA ALA A 774 19.08 -4.46 16.43
C ALA A 774 20.59 -4.78 16.74
N LEU A 775 20.92 -5.63 17.72
CA LEU A 775 22.11 -5.44 18.59
C LEU A 775 23.49 -5.87 18.05
N TYR A 776 23.57 -6.67 16.99
CA TYR A 776 24.76 -7.45 16.64
C TYR A 776 25.77 -6.62 15.81
N LYS A 777 25.28 -5.77 14.88
CA LYS A 777 26.07 -4.77 14.11
C LYS A 777 27.08 -5.27 13.01
N PRO A 778 26.84 -6.35 12.25
CA PRO A 778 27.80 -6.91 11.26
C PRO A 778 27.84 -6.15 9.91
N LYS A 779 27.97 -6.84 8.75
CA LYS A 779 27.81 -6.24 7.40
C LYS A 779 26.46 -5.54 7.25
N ARG A 780 26.33 -4.60 6.31
CA ARG A 780 25.27 -3.57 6.31
C ARG A 780 24.57 -3.39 4.94
N PHE A 781 23.65 -2.43 4.88
CA PHE A 781 22.88 -1.96 3.72
C PHE A 781 21.85 -2.95 3.18
N SER A 782 22.25 -4.20 2.91
CA SER A 782 21.31 -5.32 2.86
C SER A 782 20.82 -5.69 4.28
N LEU A 783 19.83 -6.59 4.38
CA LEU A 783 19.11 -7.05 5.58
C LEU A 783 19.96 -7.17 6.86
N SER A 784 21.22 -7.59 6.69
CA SER A 784 22.26 -7.67 7.71
C SER A 784 22.49 -6.40 8.55
N TRP A 785 21.98 -5.21 8.16
CA TRP A 785 21.81 -4.08 9.09
C TRP A 785 20.71 -3.08 8.67
N ILE A 786 19.43 -3.47 8.76
CA ILE A 786 18.30 -2.57 8.41
C ILE A 786 17.27 -2.14 9.50
N VAL A 787 17.10 -2.71 10.73
CA VAL A 787 16.00 -2.27 11.66
C VAL A 787 16.23 -1.62 13.10
N ASN A 788 17.29 -1.79 13.94
CA ASN A 788 17.69 -0.82 15.05
C ASN A 788 19.15 -0.88 15.61
N TRP A 789 19.50 0.05 16.53
CA TRP A 789 20.63 -0.04 17.48
C TRP A 789 20.34 0.77 18.77
N PRO A 790 19.80 0.13 19.84
CA PRO A 790 19.54 0.69 21.18
C PRO A 790 20.45 -0.03 22.23
N ASP A 791 20.28 0.01 23.56
CA ASP A 791 19.20 0.56 24.40
C ASP A 791 19.69 1.21 25.73
N GLY A 792 19.33 0.66 26.91
CA GLY A 792 19.44 1.27 28.24
C GLY A 792 18.17 1.97 28.78
N ARG A 793 16.95 1.45 28.56
CA ARG A 793 15.67 1.99 29.11
C ARG A 793 15.07 1.10 30.22
N THR A 794 14.14 1.69 30.98
CA THR A 794 13.27 1.03 31.97
C THR A 794 11.96 0.54 31.35
N GLU A 795 11.22 -0.31 32.06
CA GLU A 795 10.08 -1.11 31.56
C GLU A 795 8.73 -0.88 32.28
N GLU A 796 8.62 0.14 33.13
CA GLU A 796 7.51 0.31 34.09
C GLU A 796 6.17 0.78 33.50
N GLN A 797 6.11 1.10 32.20
CA GLN A 797 5.00 1.88 31.60
C GLN A 797 3.62 1.25 31.77
N LYS A 798 3.55 -0.09 31.89
CA LYS A 798 2.46 -0.94 32.44
C LYS A 798 1.27 -0.20 33.07
N LYS A 799 1.56 0.66 34.08
CA LYS A 799 0.58 1.48 34.84
C LYS A 799 -0.23 2.46 33.98
N ILE A 800 0.25 2.79 32.78
CA ILE A 800 -0.48 3.44 31.69
C ILE A 800 -0.76 2.42 30.59
N ASP A 801 0.24 1.62 30.19
CA ASP A 801 0.21 0.68 29.06
C ASP A 801 -0.91 -0.39 29.14
N GLU A 802 -1.40 -0.77 30.33
CA GLU A 802 -2.54 -1.68 30.51
C GLU A 802 -3.88 -0.96 30.22
N TRP A 803 -4.01 -0.51 28.97
CA TRP A 803 -5.15 0.13 28.26
C TRP A 803 -4.70 0.43 26.83
N LEU A 804 -3.43 0.85 26.75
CA LEU A 804 -2.55 1.03 25.58
C LEU A 804 -2.07 -0.37 25.08
N PRO A 805 -1.03 -0.51 24.22
CA PRO A 805 -0.68 -1.81 23.66
C PRO A 805 -0.38 -2.87 24.71
N ILE A 806 -0.74 -4.11 24.40
CA ILE A 806 -0.96 -5.19 25.36
C ILE A 806 0.20 -5.38 26.34
N THR A 807 -0.16 -5.55 27.61
CA THR A 807 0.76 -5.72 28.75
C THR A 807 0.13 -6.57 29.87
N SER A 808 -0.80 -7.48 29.55
CA SER A 808 -1.82 -7.94 30.51
C SER A 808 -1.77 -9.40 30.99
N SER A 809 -2.26 -10.35 30.21
CA SER A 809 -3.16 -11.39 30.73
C SER A 809 -2.52 -12.63 31.39
N ARG A 810 -3.35 -13.48 32.03
CA ARG A 810 -2.97 -14.81 32.56
C ARG A 810 -4.14 -15.80 32.84
N ASN A 811 -5.32 -15.67 32.22
CA ASN A 811 -6.58 -16.14 32.84
C ASN A 811 -7.33 -17.39 32.28
N ALA A 812 -6.76 -18.26 31.44
CA ALA A 812 -7.47 -19.45 30.89
C ALA A 812 -6.97 -20.84 31.34
N LYS A 813 -7.43 -21.92 30.67
CA LYS A 813 -6.98 -23.32 30.81
C LYS A 813 -6.73 -23.96 29.42
N TRP A 814 -6.78 -25.28 29.24
CA TRP A 814 -5.93 -25.98 28.27
C TRP A 814 -6.58 -26.42 26.94
N TRP A 815 -7.87 -26.76 26.88
CA TRP A 815 -8.42 -27.33 25.62
C TRP A 815 -9.20 -26.35 24.73
N TYR A 816 -9.68 -25.23 25.27
CA TYR A 816 -10.40 -24.21 24.49
C TYR A 816 -9.45 -23.57 23.47
N SER A 817 -9.73 -23.77 22.18
CA SER A 817 -8.76 -23.54 21.11
C SER A 817 -9.37 -23.27 19.72
N ALA A 818 -9.80 -24.34 19.02
CA ALA A 818 -9.96 -24.40 17.57
C ALA A 818 -10.93 -23.41 16.95
N PHE A 819 -12.04 -23.13 17.66
CA PHE A 819 -13.09 -22.20 17.25
C PHE A 819 -12.53 -20.86 16.77
N HIS A 820 -11.43 -20.38 17.34
CA HIS A 820 -10.84 -19.09 17.00
C HIS A 820 -10.25 -19.13 15.58
N ASN A 821 -9.41 -20.13 15.28
CA ASN A 821 -8.86 -20.31 13.92
C ASN A 821 -9.95 -20.68 12.91
N VAL A 822 -10.96 -21.48 13.29
CA VAL A 822 -12.09 -21.78 12.39
C VAL A 822 -12.86 -20.51 12.02
N THR A 823 -13.11 -19.64 13.00
CA THR A 823 -13.81 -18.36 12.77
C THR A 823 -12.97 -17.37 11.96
N ALA A 824 -11.64 -17.40 12.09
CA ALA A 824 -10.70 -16.58 11.30
C ALA A 824 -10.81 -16.82 9.78
N MET A 825 -11.65 -17.78 9.41
CA MET A 825 -11.65 -18.39 8.12
C MET A 825 -13.06 -18.63 7.52
N VAL A 826 -14.17 -18.31 8.21
CA VAL A 826 -15.53 -18.80 7.82
C VAL A 826 -16.61 -17.74 7.47
N GLY A 827 -16.37 -16.43 7.67
CA GLY A 827 -16.78 -15.35 6.65
C GLY A 827 -15.44 -14.61 4.09
N ALA A 828 -14.79 -15.37 3.15
CA ALA A 828 -15.55 -15.93 2.03
C ALA A 828 -15.61 -17.48 1.92
N GLY A 829 -16.78 -18.09 2.21
CA GLY A 829 -17.34 -19.48 2.04
C GLY A 829 -18.73 -19.87 1.36
N VAL A 830 -19.78 -19.01 1.22
CA VAL A 830 -21.18 -18.91 0.64
C VAL A 830 -21.37 -17.57 -0.20
N LEU A 831 -20.59 -17.38 -1.29
CA LEU A 831 -20.49 -16.34 -2.36
C LEU A 831 -19.78 -16.92 -3.65
N GLY A 832 -18.44 -16.96 -3.86
CA GLY A 832 -17.82 -17.90 -4.84
C GLY A 832 -16.28 -18.19 -4.83
N LEU A 833 -15.83 -19.40 -4.41
CA LEU A 833 -14.51 -20.03 -4.73
C LEU A 833 -14.53 -20.87 -6.05
N PRO A 834 -15.65 -21.54 -6.43
CA PRO A 834 -15.74 -22.21 -7.73
C PRO A 834 -15.48 -21.29 -8.93
N TYR A 835 -15.76 -19.99 -8.78
CA TYR A 835 -15.44 -18.96 -9.78
C TYR A 835 -13.93 -18.90 -10.07
N ALA A 836 -13.09 -19.09 -9.04
CA ALA A 836 -11.62 -19.08 -9.09
C ALA A 836 -11.00 -20.31 -9.77
N MET A 837 -11.80 -21.21 -10.33
CA MET A 837 -11.32 -22.46 -10.92
C MET A 837 -10.58 -22.31 -12.26
N GLY A 838 -10.36 -21.08 -12.75
CA GLY A 838 -9.50 -20.80 -13.91
C GLY A 838 -8.07 -21.34 -13.74
N PRO A 839 -7.37 -21.02 -12.64
CA PRO A 839 -6.15 -21.73 -12.22
C PRO A 839 -6.42 -23.11 -11.55
N GLY A 840 -7.57 -23.29 -10.92
CA GLY A 840 -8.16 -24.60 -10.65
C GLY A 840 -7.60 -25.44 -9.50
N VAL A 841 -8.05 -26.71 -9.47
CA VAL A 841 -7.93 -27.63 -8.33
C VAL A 841 -6.49 -27.85 -7.86
N ALA A 842 -5.56 -27.99 -8.80
CA ALA A 842 -4.15 -28.20 -8.46
C ALA A 842 -3.57 -26.99 -7.70
N VAL A 843 -3.93 -25.76 -8.11
CA VAL A 843 -3.52 -24.55 -7.40
C VAL A 843 -4.17 -24.48 -6.02
N MET A 844 -5.46 -24.81 -5.88
CA MET A 844 -6.10 -24.91 -4.57
C MET A 844 -5.43 -25.93 -3.64
N PHE A 845 -5.09 -27.13 -4.13
CA PHE A 845 -4.40 -28.15 -3.33
C PHE A 845 -2.97 -27.77 -2.99
N ILE A 846 -2.27 -27.09 -3.89
CA ILE A 846 -0.94 -26.53 -3.61
C ILE A 846 -1.04 -25.44 -2.55
N SER A 847 -2.00 -24.52 -2.67
CA SER A 847 -2.25 -23.49 -1.66
C SER A 847 -2.66 -24.08 -0.31
N TRP A 848 -3.52 -25.10 -0.28
CA TRP A 848 -3.87 -25.89 0.91
C TRP A 848 -2.63 -26.40 1.66
N VAL A 849 -1.72 -27.06 0.94
CA VAL A 849 -0.48 -27.58 1.54
C VAL A 849 0.51 -26.46 1.87
N ILE A 850 0.60 -25.37 1.08
CA ILE A 850 1.56 -24.29 1.33
C ILE A 850 1.16 -23.41 2.51
N THR A 851 -0.13 -23.15 2.68
CA THR A 851 -0.67 -22.40 3.83
C THR A 851 -0.63 -23.24 5.12
N LEU A 852 -0.77 -24.56 5.00
CA LEU A 852 -0.28 -25.53 5.99
C LEU A 852 1.23 -25.37 6.27
N TYR A 853 2.06 -25.26 5.24
CA TYR A 853 3.52 -25.19 5.35
C TYR A 853 4.01 -23.91 6.05
N THR A 854 3.34 -22.78 5.84
CA THR A 854 3.62 -21.52 6.55
C THR A 854 2.99 -21.49 7.95
N LEU A 855 1.99 -22.34 8.23
CA LEU A 855 1.57 -22.64 9.61
C LEU A 855 2.44 -23.70 10.31
N TRP A 856 3.34 -24.41 9.64
CA TRP A 856 4.47 -25.05 10.36
C TRP A 856 5.43 -24.00 10.93
N GLN A 857 5.27 -22.73 10.53
CA GLN A 857 6.31 -21.71 10.66
C GLN A 857 5.93 -20.60 11.61
N MET A 858 4.88 -19.82 11.33
CA MET A 858 4.55 -18.70 12.21
C MET A 858 4.36 -19.19 13.65
N VAL A 859 3.71 -20.35 13.76
CA VAL A 859 3.47 -21.18 14.94
C VAL A 859 4.72 -21.49 15.81
N GLU A 860 5.91 -21.44 15.21
CA GLU A 860 7.18 -21.93 15.76
C GLU A 860 8.31 -20.90 15.71
N MET A 861 8.23 -19.82 14.89
CA MET A 861 9.17 -18.68 14.97
C MET A 861 9.28 -18.10 16.39
N HIS A 862 8.19 -18.27 17.14
CA HIS A 862 7.99 -17.89 18.52
C HIS A 862 8.95 -18.55 19.55
N GLU A 863 9.51 -19.75 19.31
CA GLU A 863 10.16 -20.52 20.41
C GLU A 863 11.42 -21.33 20.08
N MET A 864 12.55 -20.94 20.68
CA MET A 864 13.74 -21.79 20.88
C MET A 864 14.42 -21.48 22.24
N VAL A 865 15.66 -21.94 22.48
CA VAL A 865 16.32 -21.84 23.81
C VAL A 865 16.33 -20.37 24.34
N PRO A 866 16.04 -20.09 25.63
CA PRO A 866 15.64 -18.75 26.09
C PRO A 866 16.65 -17.60 25.90
N GLY A 867 16.15 -16.34 25.90
CA GLY A 867 16.99 -15.13 25.83
C GLY A 867 16.26 -13.87 25.34
N LYS A 868 15.13 -13.51 25.97
CA LYS A 868 13.99 -12.78 25.35
C LYS A 868 13.39 -13.55 24.17
N ARG A 869 12.20 -13.18 23.69
CA ARG A 869 11.52 -13.81 22.53
C ARG A 869 11.42 -12.80 21.37
N PHE A 870 10.64 -13.16 20.37
CA PHE A 870 9.89 -12.23 19.52
C PHE A 870 8.46 -12.18 20.09
N ASP A 871 8.15 -11.13 20.85
CA ASP A 871 7.02 -11.05 21.79
C ASP A 871 5.72 -10.39 21.23
N ARG A 872 5.57 -10.26 19.89
CA ARG A 872 4.51 -9.58 19.07
C ARG A 872 4.66 -9.90 17.56
N TYR A 873 3.78 -9.38 16.70
CA TYR A 873 3.99 -9.25 15.24
C TYR A 873 4.83 -8.02 14.92
N HIS A 874 4.54 -6.95 15.66
CA HIS A 874 5.41 -5.80 15.85
C HIS A 874 6.81 -6.21 16.35
N GLU A 875 7.03 -7.42 16.88
CA GLU A 875 8.33 -7.84 17.40
C GLU A 875 9.33 -8.32 16.35
N LEU A 876 9.15 -8.01 15.06
CA LEU A 876 10.01 -8.55 13.99
C LEU A 876 11.18 -7.64 13.48
N GLY A 877 11.72 -6.69 14.27
CA GLY A 877 12.77 -5.73 13.82
C GLY A 877 13.75 -4.98 14.77
N GLN A 878 13.84 -5.14 16.09
CA GLN A 878 14.82 -4.42 16.96
C GLN A 878 15.64 -5.23 18.05
N HIS A 879 16.13 -6.47 17.82
CA HIS A 879 17.14 -7.22 18.64
C HIS A 879 18.44 -7.80 17.96
N VAL A 880 18.50 -8.10 16.65
CA VAL A 880 19.67 -8.48 15.80
C VAL A 880 20.38 -7.37 14.94
N PHE A 881 19.83 -6.59 13.96
CA PHE A 881 20.54 -5.45 13.27
C PHE A 881 19.80 -4.30 12.46
N GLY A 882 19.98 -2.96 12.72
CA GLY A 882 19.84 -1.79 11.75
C GLY A 882 19.13 -0.41 12.11
N LYS A 883 18.08 0.11 11.39
CA LYS A 883 17.14 1.21 11.86
C LYS A 883 15.60 1.32 11.47
N LYS A 884 15.01 0.90 10.33
CA LYS A 884 13.52 0.82 10.08
C LYS A 884 13.13 -0.12 8.90
N LEU A 885 14.13 -0.56 8.15
CA LEU A 885 14.36 0.01 6.82
C LEU A 885 14.45 -1.05 5.72
N GLY A 886 13.42 -1.89 5.59
CA GLY A 886 13.20 -2.64 4.36
C GLY A 886 12.69 -1.71 3.27
N LEU A 887 13.54 -0.80 2.76
CA LEU A 887 13.15 0.38 1.98
C LEU A 887 12.29 0.10 0.73
N TYR A 888 12.34 -1.13 0.21
CA TYR A 888 11.52 -1.60 -0.92
C TYR A 888 10.86 -2.96 -0.62
N ILE A 889 10.64 -3.30 0.66
CA ILE A 889 10.23 -4.64 1.13
C ILE A 889 9.31 -4.59 2.36
N VAL A 890 9.74 -3.91 3.43
CA VAL A 890 9.04 -3.80 4.74
C VAL A 890 9.24 -2.39 5.34
N VAL A 891 8.88 -1.40 4.53
CA VAL A 891 8.71 0.04 4.81
C VAL A 891 7.59 0.61 3.93
N PRO A 892 7.39 0.11 2.67
CA PRO A 892 6.19 0.47 1.80
C PRO A 892 3.51 -0.91 1.71
N GLN A 893 2.81 -1.39 0.62
CA GLN A 893 1.46 -1.96 0.54
C GLN A 893 0.33 -1.04 1.04
N GLN A 894 0.61 0.09 1.71
CA GLN A 894 -0.37 1.11 2.09
C GLN A 894 -0.76 1.98 0.87
N LEU A 895 -2.00 2.46 0.75
CA LEU A 895 -3.19 2.19 1.57
C LEU A 895 -4.00 0.99 1.04
N VAL A 896 -3.33 -0.14 0.71
CA VAL A 896 -3.79 -1.15 -0.27
C VAL A 896 -3.59 -2.63 0.18
N VAL A 897 -2.97 -2.93 1.35
CA VAL A 897 -3.17 -4.36 2.47
C VAL A 897 -4.83 -4.32 4.44
N GLU A 898 -5.04 -3.34 5.49
CA GLU A 898 -6.27 -3.07 6.29
C GLU A 898 -7.08 -1.92 5.69
N VAL A 899 -8.06 -2.23 4.82
CA VAL A 899 -8.99 -1.25 4.20
C VAL A 899 -10.43 -1.43 4.66
N GLY A 900 -11.26 -2.23 3.97
CA GLY A 900 -12.59 -2.63 4.44
C GLY A 900 -12.60 -4.05 5.03
N LEU A 901 -13.58 -4.42 5.83
CA LEU A 901 -15.01 -4.17 5.54
C LEU A 901 -15.66 -2.98 6.27
N ASP A 902 -14.90 -2.06 6.89
CA ASP A 902 -15.45 -0.87 7.57
C ASP A 902 -16.44 -0.06 6.72
N ILE A 903 -16.16 0.07 5.42
CA ILE A 903 -17.00 0.77 4.44
C ILE A 903 -17.79 -0.20 3.54
N VAL A 904 -17.86 -1.52 3.85
CA VAL A 904 -18.54 -2.48 2.96
C VAL A 904 -20.04 -2.21 2.81
N TYR A 905 -20.69 -1.59 3.80
CA TYR A 905 -22.15 -1.45 3.86
C TYR A 905 -22.74 -0.36 2.93
N MET A 906 -22.11 -0.22 1.77
CA MET A 906 -22.68 0.23 0.50
C MET A 906 -23.33 -0.95 -0.26
N VAL A 907 -22.91 -2.19 0.05
CA VAL A 907 -23.53 -3.50 -0.25
C VAL A 907 -24.98 -3.53 0.27
N THR A 908 -25.93 -3.09 -0.57
CA THR A 908 -27.30 -2.71 -0.21
C THR A 908 -28.41 -2.91 -1.27
N GLY A 909 -28.11 -3.39 -2.49
CA GLY A 909 -29.08 -3.83 -3.52
C GLY A 909 -29.63 -5.26 -3.37
N GLY A 910 -28.85 -6.34 -3.55
CA GLY A 910 -29.37 -7.73 -3.79
C GLY A 910 -28.91 -9.27 -3.47
N LYS A 911 -27.92 -10.06 -2.92
CA LYS A 911 -26.62 -10.38 -2.14
C LYS A 911 -26.39 -10.55 -0.59
N SER A 912 -26.73 -9.61 0.32
CA SER A 912 -26.79 -9.64 1.83
C SER A 912 -28.20 -9.66 2.53
N PHE A 913 -29.05 -8.60 2.52
CA PHE A 913 -30.40 -8.51 3.16
C PHE A 913 -31.72 -8.23 2.32
N GLN A 914 -31.75 -7.90 1.02
CA GLN A 914 -32.97 -7.63 0.19
C GLN A 914 -33.66 -8.78 -0.62
N LYS A 915 -33.12 -9.96 -1.04
CA LYS A 915 -33.89 -11.14 -1.61
C LYS A 915 -34.44 -12.24 -0.64
N ILE A 916 -35.75 -12.52 -0.65
CA ILE A 916 -36.38 -13.81 -0.30
C ILE A 916 -37.86 -14.00 -0.81
N HIS A 917 -38.78 -13.05 -0.59
CA HIS A 917 -40.26 -13.24 -0.64
C HIS A 917 -41.19 -12.13 -1.27
N ASN A 918 -40.72 -11.08 -1.96
CA ASN A 918 -41.56 -10.06 -2.65
C ASN A 918 -42.67 -10.58 -3.60
N LEU A 919 -42.52 -11.76 -4.21
CA LEU A 919 -43.56 -12.43 -5.01
C LEU A 919 -44.38 -13.45 -4.18
N VAL A 920 -44.09 -13.62 -2.89
CA VAL A 920 -45.07 -14.03 -1.86
C VAL A 920 -45.99 -12.85 -1.52
N CYS A 921 -45.43 -11.63 -1.43
CA CYS A 921 -46.18 -10.39 -1.65
C CYS A 921 -46.56 -10.24 -3.15
N THR A 922 -46.77 -9.00 -3.59
CA THR A 922 -46.47 -8.54 -4.95
C THR A 922 -45.26 -7.57 -4.94
N PRO A 923 -44.41 -7.55 -5.98
CA PRO A 923 -43.36 -6.53 -6.15
C PRO A 923 -43.90 -5.11 -6.09
N GLY A 924 -43.08 -4.17 -5.63
CA GLY A 924 -43.47 -2.79 -5.34
C GLY A 924 -44.27 -2.65 -4.04
N ASN A 925 -45.29 -3.50 -3.83
CA ASN A 925 -45.98 -3.60 -2.54
C ASN A 925 -45.09 -4.21 -1.45
N CYS A 926 -44.24 -5.18 -1.81
CA CYS A 926 -42.95 -5.34 -1.16
C CYS A 926 -41.92 -4.44 -1.89
N ILE A 927 -41.36 -3.52 -1.13
CA ILE A 927 -40.72 -2.32 -1.69
C ILE A 927 -39.38 -2.69 -2.34
N GLU A 928 -39.28 -2.39 -3.64
CA GLU A 928 -38.10 -2.60 -4.49
C GLU A 928 -36.95 -1.61 -4.17
N ILE A 929 -36.76 -1.26 -2.90
CA ILE A 929 -35.67 -0.39 -2.47
C ILE A 929 -34.34 -1.13 -2.54
N LYS A 930 -33.46 -0.62 -3.41
CA LYS A 930 -32.19 -1.23 -3.81
C LYS A 930 -31.10 -0.16 -3.79
N LEU A 931 -29.87 -0.57 -3.45
CA LEU A 931 -28.70 0.29 -3.33
C LEU A 931 -29.02 1.58 -2.54
N THR A 932 -28.76 2.75 -3.14
CA THR A 932 -29.11 4.10 -2.68
C THR A 932 -30.49 4.25 -2.04
N TYR A 933 -31.50 3.52 -2.52
CA TYR A 933 -32.89 3.71 -2.09
C TYR A 933 -33.24 2.91 -0.83
N TYR A 934 -32.42 1.91 -0.43
CA TYR A 934 -32.58 1.18 0.84
C TYR A 934 -31.66 1.72 1.95
N ILE A 935 -30.89 2.78 1.68
CA ILE A 935 -29.59 3.01 2.33
C ILE A 935 -29.67 3.67 3.73
N MET A 936 -30.75 3.47 4.50
CA MET A 936 -31.19 4.35 5.58
C MET A 936 -31.35 3.67 6.97
N ILE A 937 -30.51 2.66 7.30
CA ILE A 937 -30.59 1.90 8.57
C ILE A 937 -29.24 1.36 9.12
N PHE A 938 -28.40 0.73 8.30
CA PHE A 938 -27.58 -0.42 8.72
C PHE A 938 -26.37 -0.14 9.64
N ALA A 939 -25.70 1.01 9.50
CA ALA A 939 -24.66 1.50 10.40
C ALA A 939 -25.17 1.85 11.80
N SER A 940 -26.50 1.75 12.04
CA SER A 940 -27.08 1.74 13.39
C SER A 940 -26.29 0.83 14.32
N VAL A 941 -26.03 -0.38 13.85
CA VAL A 941 -25.14 -1.31 14.52
C VAL A 941 -23.69 -1.04 14.11
N HIS A 942 -23.40 -0.96 12.80
CA HIS A 942 -22.04 -0.86 12.28
C HIS A 942 -21.52 0.59 12.20
N PHE A 943 -21.24 1.20 13.37
CA PHE A 943 -20.60 2.51 13.44
C PHE A 943 -19.60 2.68 14.61
N VAL A 944 -20.05 2.88 15.86
CA VAL A 944 -19.19 3.43 16.95
C VAL A 944 -19.21 2.67 18.29
N LEU A 945 -19.45 1.35 18.25
CA LEU A 945 -19.31 0.44 19.39
C LEU A 945 -17.81 0.26 19.76
N SER A 946 -17.27 1.29 20.41
CA SER A 946 -15.84 1.62 20.45
C SER A 946 -14.95 0.71 21.33
N HIS A 947 -15.45 -0.46 21.71
CA HIS A 947 -15.22 -1.07 23.03
C HIS A 947 -14.31 -2.31 23.06
N LEU A 948 -13.67 -2.69 21.94
CA LEU A 948 -12.87 -3.93 21.83
C LEU A 948 -11.35 -3.69 21.62
N PRO A 949 -10.63 -3.14 22.61
CA PRO A 949 -9.26 -2.68 22.43
C PRO A 949 -8.10 -3.66 22.22
N ASN A 950 -8.21 -5.01 22.26
CA ASN A 950 -7.06 -5.91 21.96
C ASN A 950 -7.33 -7.44 21.91
N PHE A 951 -6.38 -8.24 21.36
CA PHE A 951 -6.44 -9.71 21.10
C PHE A 951 -6.72 -10.64 22.34
N ASN A 952 -6.68 -11.97 22.13
CA ASN A 952 -6.87 -13.13 23.04
C ASN A 952 -8.26 -13.80 22.96
N ALA A 953 -8.95 -14.08 24.06
CA ALA A 953 -10.19 -14.86 24.09
C ALA A 953 -11.27 -14.24 24.99
N ILE A 954 -12.13 -13.36 24.47
CA ILE A 954 -13.24 -12.77 25.24
C ILE A 954 -14.28 -13.89 25.49
N SER A 955 -14.24 -14.49 26.68
CA SER A 955 -14.04 -15.95 26.75
C SER A 955 -15.27 -16.86 26.63
N GLY A 956 -16.45 -16.29 26.40
CA GLY A 956 -17.71 -17.05 26.52
C GLY A 956 -18.23 -17.70 25.25
N VAL A 957 -18.02 -17.06 24.11
CA VAL A 957 -19.13 -16.93 23.15
C VAL A 957 -18.75 -17.39 21.75
N SER A 958 -17.86 -16.70 21.03
CA SER A 958 -17.40 -17.07 19.68
C SER A 958 -16.59 -18.37 19.65
N LEU A 959 -16.44 -18.96 20.85
CA LEU A 959 -16.45 -20.39 21.14
C LEU A 959 -17.22 -21.25 20.13
N ILE A 960 -18.32 -20.75 19.52
CA ILE A 960 -19.26 -21.52 18.68
C ILE A 960 -19.35 -21.09 17.19
N ALA A 961 -18.73 -19.97 16.78
CA ALA A 961 -18.92 -19.16 15.53
C ALA A 961 -18.69 -19.71 13.96
N ALA A 962 -17.87 -20.75 14.44
CA ALA A 962 -17.06 -21.86 13.94
C ALA A 962 -17.83 -23.06 13.30
N ILE A 963 -19.03 -23.38 13.77
CA ILE A 963 -19.88 -24.57 13.49
C ILE A 963 -20.12 -24.99 12.02
N MET A 964 -19.12 -25.54 11.29
CA MET A 964 -19.22 -25.94 9.86
C MET A 964 -18.79 -27.40 9.36
N SER A 965 -18.74 -28.55 10.10
CA SER A 965 -18.52 -29.94 9.49
C SER A 965 -19.16 -31.33 9.94
N LEU A 966 -20.01 -31.48 10.99
CA LEU A 966 -21.06 -32.53 11.37
C LEU A 966 -22.49 -32.25 12.19
N SER A 967 -23.65 -31.44 12.11
CA SER A 967 -24.62 -30.29 11.57
C SER A 967 -24.45 -29.10 10.47
N TYR A 968 -24.77 -29.16 9.15
CA TYR A 968 -24.12 -28.51 7.98
C TYR A 968 -23.85 -27.01 8.04
N CYS A 969 -22.70 -26.60 7.53
CA CYS A 969 -22.68 -25.55 6.48
C CYS A 969 -22.52 -26.18 5.07
N THR A 970 -21.88 -27.35 5.03
CA THR A 970 -21.76 -28.37 3.97
C THR A 970 -22.77 -28.36 2.82
N ILE A 971 -24.08 -28.24 3.04
CA ILE A 971 -25.07 -28.39 1.95
C ILE A 971 -25.10 -27.21 0.96
N ALA A 972 -24.30 -26.15 1.17
CA ALA A 972 -23.87 -25.27 0.08
C ALA A 972 -23.30 -26.06 -1.13
N TRP A 973 -22.62 -27.19 -0.90
CA TRP A 973 -22.22 -28.13 -1.96
C TRP A 973 -23.21 -29.28 -2.17
N ALA A 974 -23.86 -29.83 -1.14
CA ALA A 974 -24.82 -30.93 -1.37
C ALA A 974 -26.09 -30.49 -2.11
N ALA A 975 -26.50 -29.23 -2.03
CA ALA A 975 -27.56 -28.69 -2.87
C ALA A 975 -27.06 -28.34 -4.29
N SER A 976 -25.76 -28.10 -4.46
CA SER A 976 -25.14 -28.10 -5.80
C SER A 976 -25.12 -29.50 -6.42
N LEU A 977 -24.99 -30.57 -5.63
CA LEU A 977 -25.22 -31.96 -6.08
C LEU A 977 -26.69 -32.20 -6.43
N GLU A 978 -27.62 -31.80 -5.56
CA GLU A 978 -29.07 -31.98 -5.75
C GLU A 978 -29.60 -31.27 -7.00
N LYS A 979 -28.94 -30.19 -7.44
CA LYS A 979 -29.26 -29.49 -8.69
C LYS A 979 -28.94 -30.29 -9.95
N GLY A 980 -27.87 -31.08 -9.93
CA GLY A 980 -27.30 -31.75 -11.11
C GLY A 980 -26.64 -30.79 -12.12
N VAL A 981 -25.81 -31.33 -13.00
CA VAL A 981 -25.10 -30.56 -14.06
C VAL A 981 -26.13 -29.95 -15.02
N GLN A 982 -25.98 -28.67 -15.35
CA GLN A 982 -26.93 -27.94 -16.21
C GLN A 982 -26.74 -28.24 -17.72
N ALA A 983 -27.64 -27.69 -18.54
CA ALA A 983 -27.57 -27.77 -20.01
C ALA A 983 -26.72 -26.67 -20.67
N ASP A 984 -26.44 -25.58 -19.95
CA ASP A 984 -25.61 -24.45 -20.40
C ASP A 984 -24.10 -24.62 -20.13
N VAL A 985 -23.66 -25.81 -19.70
CA VAL A 985 -22.35 -25.93 -19.04
C VAL A 985 -21.19 -26.05 -20.03
N ASN A 986 -20.46 -24.94 -20.15
CA ASN A 986 -19.15 -24.90 -20.79
C ASN A 986 -18.01 -24.93 -19.73
N TYR A 987 -17.03 -25.81 -19.93
CA TYR A 987 -15.81 -25.91 -19.09
C TYR A 987 -14.57 -25.25 -19.72
N GLU A 988 -14.69 -24.61 -20.88
CA GLU A 988 -13.64 -23.80 -21.49
C GLU A 988 -13.25 -22.60 -20.61
N TYR A 989 -12.06 -22.06 -20.86
CA TYR A 989 -11.48 -21.00 -20.05
C TYR A 989 -12.22 -19.66 -20.21
N ARG A 990 -12.69 -19.10 -19.10
CA ARG A 990 -13.68 -18.01 -19.04
C ARG A 990 -13.12 -16.63 -19.42
N ALA A 991 -12.98 -16.35 -20.71
CA ALA A 991 -12.67 -15.03 -21.27
C ALA A 991 -13.04 -14.93 -22.76
N LYS A 992 -13.16 -13.71 -23.30
CA LYS A 992 -13.47 -13.45 -24.72
C LYS A 992 -12.25 -13.07 -25.56
N ASN A 993 -11.15 -12.67 -24.91
CA ASN A 993 -9.93 -12.21 -25.57
C ASN A 993 -8.68 -12.53 -24.71
N THR A 994 -7.50 -12.44 -25.32
CA THR A 994 -6.21 -12.77 -24.69
C THR A 994 -5.92 -11.94 -23.44
N GLY A 995 -6.26 -10.65 -23.43
CA GLY A 995 -6.04 -9.77 -22.28
C GLY A 995 -6.93 -10.16 -21.10
N GLU A 996 -8.24 -10.29 -21.35
CA GLU A 996 -9.21 -10.76 -20.35
C GLU A 996 -8.86 -12.16 -19.82
N ALA A 997 -8.33 -13.05 -20.67
CA ALA A 997 -7.90 -14.38 -20.23
C ALA A 997 -6.75 -14.31 -19.21
N ILE A 998 -5.79 -13.41 -19.45
CA ILE A 998 -4.66 -13.14 -18.53
C ILE A 998 -5.16 -12.49 -17.24
N PHE A 999 -6.03 -11.48 -17.32
CA PHE A 999 -6.58 -10.82 -16.12
C PHE A 999 -7.41 -11.78 -15.26
N ASN A 1000 -8.25 -12.63 -15.87
CA ASN A 1000 -9.04 -13.62 -15.14
C ASN A 1000 -8.16 -14.74 -14.54
N PHE A 1001 -6.97 -15.00 -15.11
CA PHE A 1001 -6.03 -15.97 -14.53
C PHE A 1001 -5.43 -15.45 -13.22
N PHE A 1002 -4.91 -14.22 -13.26
CA PHE A 1002 -4.32 -13.58 -12.08
C PHE A 1002 -5.38 -13.18 -11.04
N GLY A 1003 -6.59 -12.81 -11.47
CA GLY A 1003 -7.76 -12.65 -10.60
C GLY A 1003 -8.09 -13.95 -9.86
N GLY A 1004 -8.21 -15.06 -10.56
CA GLY A 1004 -8.43 -16.38 -9.95
C GLY A 1004 -7.30 -16.83 -9.02
N LEU A 1005 -6.03 -16.49 -9.32
CA LEU A 1005 -4.91 -16.74 -8.40
C LEU A 1005 -5.03 -15.92 -7.13
N GLY A 1006 -5.47 -14.67 -7.23
CA GLY A 1006 -5.80 -13.83 -6.08
C GLY A 1006 -6.94 -14.41 -5.25
N GLU A 1007 -8.05 -14.78 -5.89
CA GLU A 1007 -9.18 -15.45 -5.25
C GLU A 1007 -8.78 -16.73 -4.50
N VAL A 1008 -7.88 -17.55 -5.06
CA VAL A 1008 -7.33 -18.73 -4.35
C VAL A 1008 -6.34 -18.34 -3.25
N ALA A 1009 -5.53 -17.29 -3.42
CA ALA A 1009 -4.64 -16.79 -2.37
C ALA A 1009 -5.44 -16.29 -1.15
N PHE A 1010 -6.55 -15.60 -1.42
CA PHE A 1010 -7.58 -15.20 -0.48
C PHE A 1010 -8.31 -16.41 0.12
N ALA A 1011 -8.63 -17.44 -0.67
CA ALA A 1011 -9.24 -18.70 -0.22
C ALA A 1011 -8.37 -19.56 0.70
N TYR A 1012 -7.14 -19.13 1.02
CA TYR A 1012 -6.31 -19.72 2.07
C TYR A 1012 -5.68 -18.68 3.02
N ALA A 1013 -6.38 -17.58 3.24
CA ALA A 1013 -5.93 -16.50 4.09
C ALA A 1013 -5.90 -16.81 5.60
N GLY A 1014 -5.24 -15.92 6.35
CA GLY A 1014 -5.19 -15.94 7.81
C GLY A 1014 -3.85 -16.48 8.31
N HIS A 1015 -2.80 -15.69 8.14
CA HIS A 1015 -1.40 -16.12 8.25
C HIS A 1015 -0.43 -15.29 9.09
N ASN A 1016 -0.88 -14.39 9.95
CA ASN A 1016 0.02 -13.78 10.94
C ASN A 1016 -0.51 -13.80 12.37
N VAL A 1017 -1.44 -14.70 12.79
CA VAL A 1017 -1.47 -16.16 12.53
C VAL A 1017 -0.09 -16.70 12.18
N VAL A 1018 0.88 -16.51 13.07
CA VAL A 1018 0.68 -16.43 14.52
C VAL A 1018 1.62 -15.44 15.21
N LEU A 1019 1.16 -14.21 15.52
CA LEU A 1019 1.96 -13.21 16.24
C LEU A 1019 1.25 -12.15 17.21
N GLU A 1020 -0.02 -12.25 17.68
CA GLU A 1020 -0.58 -11.50 18.90
C GLU A 1020 -1.61 -12.22 19.92
N ILE A 1021 -1.84 -13.55 19.89
CA ILE A 1021 -2.65 -14.64 20.64
C ILE A 1021 -1.95 -16.06 20.94
N GLN A 1022 -0.95 -16.22 21.84
CA GLN A 1022 -0.02 -17.34 22.19
C GLN A 1022 0.75 -17.13 23.54
N ALA A 1023 0.14 -16.62 24.64
CA ALA A 1023 0.87 -16.40 25.92
C ALA A 1023 0.06 -16.38 27.25
N THR A 1024 -1.27 -16.36 27.24
CA THR A 1024 -2.17 -15.89 28.31
C THR A 1024 -3.60 -16.47 28.26
N ILE A 1025 -3.98 -17.18 27.19
CA ILE A 1025 -4.46 -18.56 27.43
C ILE A 1025 -3.20 -19.32 27.86
N PRO A 1026 -2.97 -19.55 29.17
CA PRO A 1026 -1.70 -19.12 29.77
C PRO A 1026 -0.43 -19.88 29.40
N SER A 1027 0.53 -19.17 28.83
CA SER A 1027 1.93 -19.65 28.77
C SER A 1027 2.49 -19.76 30.17
N THR A 1028 3.32 -20.78 30.35
CA THR A 1028 4.39 -20.77 31.34
C THR A 1028 5.63 -21.45 30.71
N PRO A 1029 6.86 -21.25 31.22
CA PRO A 1029 8.07 -21.84 30.65
C PRO A 1029 8.16 -23.38 30.66
N GLU A 1030 7.28 -24.05 31.41
CA GLU A 1030 7.13 -25.52 31.44
C GLU A 1030 6.00 -26.04 30.53
N LYS A 1031 5.16 -25.12 30.04
CA LYS A 1031 4.17 -25.37 29.02
C LYS A 1031 4.45 -24.48 27.78
N PRO A 1032 5.63 -24.62 27.13
CA PRO A 1032 5.92 -24.14 25.77
C PRO A 1032 4.69 -24.04 24.89
N SER A 1033 4.47 -22.96 24.15
CA SER A 1033 3.17 -22.59 23.57
C SER A 1033 2.78 -23.34 22.28
N LYS A 1034 3.02 -24.65 22.27
CA LYS A 1034 2.93 -25.52 21.09
C LYS A 1034 2.48 -26.95 21.44
N GLY A 1035 1.22 -27.05 21.85
CA GLY A 1035 0.44 -28.26 22.13
C GLY A 1035 -1.06 -28.08 21.76
N PRO A 1036 -2.03 -28.28 22.67
CA PRO A 1036 -3.49 -28.11 22.51
C PRO A 1036 -4.14 -26.96 21.70
N MET A 1037 -3.44 -25.93 21.22
CA MET A 1037 -3.96 -24.93 20.26
C MET A 1037 -3.21 -24.97 18.91
N TRP A 1038 -2.06 -25.68 18.79
CA TRP A 1038 -1.81 -26.39 17.51
C TRP A 1038 -2.75 -27.55 17.33
N LYS A 1039 -3.27 -28.15 18.43
CA LYS A 1039 -4.43 -29.02 18.29
C LYS A 1039 -5.66 -28.23 17.86
N GLY A 1040 -5.82 -27.00 18.35
CA GLY A 1040 -6.73 -26.01 17.79
C GLY A 1040 -6.57 -25.84 16.27
N VAL A 1041 -5.34 -25.70 15.77
CA VAL A 1041 -5.02 -25.73 14.33
C VAL A 1041 -5.44 -27.07 13.70
N VAL A 1042 -5.00 -28.23 14.19
CA VAL A 1042 -5.39 -29.58 13.71
C VAL A 1042 -6.89 -29.84 13.74
N VAL A 1043 -7.66 -29.12 14.54
CA VAL A 1043 -9.13 -29.16 14.53
C VAL A 1043 -9.68 -28.15 13.53
N ALA A 1044 -9.01 -27.01 13.35
CA ALA A 1044 -9.27 -26.09 12.26
C ALA A 1044 -9.08 -26.74 10.87
N TYR A 1045 -8.25 -27.80 10.72
CA TYR A 1045 -8.21 -28.65 9.50
C TYR A 1045 -9.58 -29.20 9.06
N ILE A 1046 -10.48 -29.41 10.01
CA ILE A 1046 -11.71 -30.19 9.84
C ILE A 1046 -12.81 -29.34 9.14
N VAL A 1047 -12.43 -28.32 8.34
CA VAL A 1047 -13.35 -27.49 7.53
C VAL A 1047 -12.85 -27.20 6.10
N VAL A 1048 -11.57 -26.89 5.81
CA VAL A 1048 -11.19 -26.55 4.40
C VAL A 1048 -11.14 -27.81 3.59
N ALA A 1049 -10.59 -28.84 4.22
CA ALA A 1049 -10.69 -30.18 3.73
C ALA A 1049 -12.17 -30.53 3.55
N LEU A 1050 -12.97 -30.41 4.61
CA LEU A 1050 -14.30 -31.04 4.65
C LEU A 1050 -15.41 -30.31 3.88
N CYS A 1051 -15.23 -29.02 3.61
CA CYS A 1051 -16.27 -28.21 3.01
C CYS A 1051 -15.76 -27.38 1.83
N TYR A 1052 -14.55 -26.83 1.89
CA TYR A 1052 -14.06 -25.94 0.82
C TYR A 1052 -13.65 -26.68 -0.45
N PHE A 1053 -12.99 -27.83 -0.32
CA PHE A 1053 -12.75 -28.67 -1.49
C PHE A 1053 -14.06 -29.14 -2.12
N PRO A 1054 -15.01 -29.72 -1.37
CA PRO A 1054 -16.32 -30.05 -1.92
C PRO A 1054 -17.06 -28.86 -2.54
N VAL A 1055 -17.05 -27.66 -1.94
CA VAL A 1055 -17.60 -26.44 -2.54
C VAL A 1055 -16.99 -26.16 -3.91
N ALA A 1056 -15.66 -26.04 -3.97
CA ALA A 1056 -14.98 -25.61 -5.19
C ALA A 1056 -15.18 -26.61 -6.33
N LEU A 1057 -15.03 -27.90 -6.02
CA LEU A 1057 -15.15 -28.99 -6.97
C LEU A 1057 -16.59 -29.19 -7.45
N ILE A 1058 -17.54 -29.33 -6.53
CA ILE A 1058 -18.93 -29.64 -6.88
C ILE A 1058 -19.61 -28.42 -7.49
N GLY A 1059 -19.36 -27.21 -6.98
CA GLY A 1059 -19.86 -25.99 -7.58
C GLY A 1059 -19.40 -25.83 -9.03
N TYR A 1060 -18.10 -26.03 -9.31
CA TYR A 1060 -17.61 -25.92 -10.68
C TYR A 1060 -18.11 -27.06 -11.58
N TYR A 1061 -18.21 -28.28 -11.05
CA TYR A 1061 -18.84 -29.43 -11.74
C TYR A 1061 -20.29 -29.12 -12.17
N THR A 1062 -21.10 -28.56 -11.28
CA THR A 1062 -22.53 -28.29 -11.55
C THR A 1062 -22.76 -27.18 -12.59
N PHE A 1063 -21.86 -26.18 -12.67
CA PHE A 1063 -22.11 -24.91 -13.38
C PHE A 1063 -21.05 -24.47 -14.42
N GLY A 1064 -19.84 -25.04 -14.42
CA GLY A 1064 -18.78 -24.72 -15.38
C GLY A 1064 -18.39 -23.24 -15.40
N ASN A 1065 -18.79 -22.50 -16.44
CA ASN A 1065 -18.36 -21.11 -16.65
C ASN A 1065 -19.47 -20.12 -17.07
N SER A 1066 -20.76 -20.44 -16.93
CA SER A 1066 -21.85 -19.44 -17.09
C SER A 1066 -21.86 -18.44 -15.91
N VAL A 1067 -21.74 -18.96 -14.68
CA VAL A 1067 -20.85 -18.46 -13.61
C VAL A 1067 -20.69 -16.95 -13.43
N SER A 1068 -21.66 -16.32 -12.74
CA SER A 1068 -21.54 -14.95 -12.18
C SER A 1068 -22.45 -14.69 -10.95
N ASP A 1069 -22.49 -13.46 -10.43
CA ASP A 1069 -22.79 -12.91 -9.07
C ASP A 1069 -24.08 -13.33 -8.29
N ASN A 1070 -24.83 -14.36 -8.68
CA ASN A 1070 -25.72 -15.10 -7.74
C ASN A 1070 -25.97 -16.56 -8.14
N ILE A 1071 -26.60 -17.34 -7.26
CA ILE A 1071 -26.79 -18.80 -7.42
C ILE A 1071 -28.19 -19.24 -6.99
N LEU A 1072 -28.66 -18.84 -5.79
CA LEU A 1072 -29.91 -19.34 -5.19
C LEU A 1072 -31.16 -18.66 -5.78
N ILE A 1073 -31.12 -18.41 -7.08
CA ILE A 1073 -32.07 -17.57 -7.84
C ILE A 1073 -32.23 -18.10 -9.29
N SER A 1074 -32.07 -19.40 -9.48
CA SER A 1074 -32.38 -20.15 -10.72
C SER A 1074 -32.94 -21.56 -10.41
N LEU A 1075 -33.43 -21.74 -9.19
CA LEU A 1075 -33.71 -23.02 -8.53
C LEU A 1075 -35.04 -22.97 -7.74
N ASN A 1076 -36.01 -22.31 -8.34
CA ASN A 1076 -37.28 -21.89 -7.77
C ASN A 1076 -38.50 -22.50 -8.53
N LYS A 1077 -38.53 -23.83 -8.70
CA LYS A 1077 -39.69 -24.62 -9.15
C LYS A 1077 -39.64 -26.06 -8.58
N PRO A 1078 -40.56 -26.49 -7.70
CA PRO A 1078 -41.58 -25.74 -6.95
C PRO A 1078 -41.04 -25.12 -5.64
N THR A 1079 -41.41 -23.89 -5.36
CA THR A 1079 -40.68 -22.98 -4.46
C THR A 1079 -40.93 -23.17 -2.94
N TRP A 1080 -40.83 -24.38 -2.39
CA TRP A 1080 -41.30 -24.66 -1.01
C TRP A 1080 -40.21 -24.65 0.09
N LEU A 1081 -39.03 -25.20 -0.20
CA LEU A 1081 -37.86 -25.34 0.69
C LEU A 1081 -36.73 -24.33 0.34
N ILE A 1082 -36.79 -23.74 -0.85
CA ILE A 1082 -35.86 -22.73 -1.38
C ILE A 1082 -35.97 -21.34 -0.73
N VAL A 1083 -37.14 -20.96 -0.19
CA VAL A 1083 -37.49 -19.57 0.20
C VAL A 1083 -36.86 -19.15 1.56
N LEU A 1084 -35.64 -19.64 1.77
CA LEU A 1084 -34.65 -19.23 2.74
C LEU A 1084 -33.66 -18.21 2.14
N ALA A 1085 -33.39 -18.31 0.83
CA ALA A 1085 -32.27 -17.62 0.19
C ALA A 1085 -30.97 -17.75 1.02
N ASN A 1086 -30.29 -16.65 1.41
CA ASN A 1086 -29.09 -16.76 2.24
C ASN A 1086 -28.93 -15.65 3.30
N ALA A 1087 -29.52 -15.88 4.49
CA ALA A 1087 -29.07 -15.19 5.71
C ALA A 1087 -27.55 -15.36 5.97
N PHE A 1088 -26.96 -16.43 5.41
CA PHE A 1088 -25.62 -16.91 5.65
C PHE A 1088 -24.51 -15.96 5.18
N VAL A 1089 -24.69 -15.18 4.11
CA VAL A 1089 -23.70 -14.15 3.77
C VAL A 1089 -23.76 -13.02 4.81
N VAL A 1090 -24.95 -12.48 5.08
CA VAL A 1090 -25.18 -11.33 5.98
C VAL A 1090 -25.04 -11.64 7.49
N ILE A 1091 -24.53 -12.83 7.84
CA ILE A 1091 -24.26 -13.27 9.21
C ILE A 1091 -22.83 -13.75 9.44
N HIS A 1092 -22.12 -14.29 8.45
CA HIS A 1092 -20.69 -14.61 8.60
C HIS A 1092 -19.79 -13.44 8.19
N ILE A 1093 -20.33 -12.42 7.50
CA ILE A 1093 -19.64 -11.15 7.18
C ILE A 1093 -19.54 -10.16 8.36
N ILE A 1094 -20.21 -10.45 9.49
CA ILE A 1094 -20.23 -9.66 10.76
C ILE A 1094 -19.37 -9.95 12.18
N GLY A 1095 -18.24 -11.76 13.17
CA GLY A 1095 -17.17 -12.22 14.14
C GLY A 1095 -15.85 -12.49 13.42
N SER A 1096 -15.89 -13.16 12.27
CA SER A 1096 -14.76 -13.42 11.36
C SER A 1096 -13.94 -12.15 11.07
N TYR A 1097 -14.57 -11.08 10.58
CA TYR A 1097 -13.94 -9.77 10.32
C TYR A 1097 -13.37 -9.10 11.62
N GLN A 1098 -13.84 -9.41 12.84
CA GLN A 1098 -13.18 -8.90 14.07
C GLN A 1098 -11.79 -9.51 14.27
N LEU A 1099 -11.66 -10.78 13.89
CA LEU A 1099 -10.39 -11.48 13.86
C LEU A 1099 -9.47 -10.91 12.73
N TYR A 1100 -9.93 -9.96 11.91
CA TYR A 1100 -9.10 -9.12 11.04
C TYR A 1100 -8.93 -7.68 11.51
N ALA A 1101 -9.94 -7.08 12.14
CA ALA A 1101 -10.05 -5.64 12.48
C ALA A 1101 -8.88 -4.99 13.23
N ILE A 1102 -8.02 -5.78 13.87
CA ILE A 1102 -7.19 -5.34 14.99
C ILE A 1102 -5.75 -4.78 14.69
N PRO A 1103 -5.17 -4.72 13.48
CA PRO A 1103 -3.82 -4.12 13.27
C PRO A 1103 -3.79 -2.57 13.19
N VAL A 1104 -4.77 -1.85 13.73
CA VAL A 1104 -5.14 -0.52 13.17
C VAL A 1104 -4.71 0.75 13.93
N PHE A 1105 -4.32 0.78 15.23
CA PHE A 1105 -3.62 1.97 15.85
C PHE A 1105 -2.49 2.01 17.07
N ASP A 1106 -1.17 1.57 17.33
CA ASP A 1106 0.24 0.94 16.98
C ASP A 1106 1.42 1.46 16.04
N MET A 1107 1.65 1.10 14.76
CA MET A 1107 2.71 1.80 13.98
C MET A 1107 2.48 3.31 13.78
N LEU A 1108 1.74 3.73 12.76
CA LEU A 1108 1.69 5.11 12.26
C LEU A 1108 0.75 6.04 13.06
N GLU A 1109 0.62 5.76 14.38
CA GLU A 1109 -0.37 6.71 16.93
C GLU A 1109 0.48 7.49 18.10
N THR A 1110 1.23 8.60 17.83
CA THR A 1110 2.33 9.17 18.66
C THR A 1110 2.56 10.65 18.38
N TYR A 1111 2.28 11.09 17.14
CA TYR A 1111 1.58 12.36 16.92
C TYR A 1111 0.28 12.41 17.75
N LEU A 1112 -0.32 11.25 18.04
CA LEU A 1112 -1.36 11.05 19.04
C LEU A 1112 -0.75 10.63 20.41
N VAL A 1113 -0.58 9.35 20.75
CA VAL A 1113 -0.07 8.87 22.06
C VAL A 1113 1.46 8.84 22.13
N LYS A 1114 2.18 7.76 22.45
CA LYS A 1114 3.18 7.77 23.55
C LYS A 1114 4.39 8.75 23.49
N LYS A 1115 4.55 9.59 22.46
CA LYS A 1115 5.38 10.81 22.47
C LYS A 1115 4.62 12.15 22.65
N ARG A 1116 3.40 12.33 22.10
CA ARG A 1116 2.49 13.48 22.39
C ARG A 1116 1.38 13.17 23.42
N ARG A 1117 1.02 11.89 23.58
CA ARG A 1117 0.49 11.26 24.80
C ARG A 1117 -0.95 11.64 25.19
N PHE A 1118 -1.96 11.16 24.47
CA PHE A 1118 -3.35 11.17 24.98
C PHE A 1118 -3.54 10.24 26.18
N LYS A 1119 -4.51 10.55 27.04
CA LYS A 1119 -4.81 9.77 28.24
C LYS A 1119 -5.77 8.62 27.92
N PRO A 1120 -5.58 7.43 28.53
CA PRO A 1120 -6.43 6.25 28.34
C PRO A 1120 -7.82 6.41 28.98
N THR A 1121 -8.72 7.17 28.36
CA THR A 1121 -10.02 7.56 28.95
C THR A 1121 -11.21 6.80 28.36
N TRP A 1122 -12.36 6.92 29.01
CA TRP A 1122 -13.63 6.45 28.46
C TRP A 1122 -13.94 7.13 27.12
N TYR A 1123 -13.64 8.43 26.94
CA TYR A 1123 -13.81 9.07 25.62
C TYR A 1123 -12.79 8.54 24.59
N LEU A 1124 -11.52 8.32 24.94
CA LEU A 1124 -10.56 7.66 24.03
C LEU A 1124 -10.85 6.15 23.83
N ARG A 1125 -11.95 5.66 24.42
CA ARG A 1125 -12.55 4.34 24.17
C ARG A 1125 -14.05 4.41 23.77
N PHE A 1126 -14.57 5.61 23.48
CA PHE A 1126 -15.96 5.91 23.08
C PHE A 1126 -16.02 7.26 22.35
N ALA A 1127 -16.51 8.34 22.97
CA ALA A 1127 -16.82 9.63 22.35
C ALA A 1127 -15.66 10.37 21.62
N SER A 1128 -14.40 9.96 21.81
CA SER A 1128 -13.23 10.41 21.03
C SER A 1128 -12.43 9.25 20.40
N ARG A 1129 -13.05 8.07 20.26
CA ARG A 1129 -12.88 7.17 19.10
C ARG A 1129 -13.81 7.60 17.97
N ASN A 1130 -15.02 8.11 18.26
CA ASN A 1130 -15.85 8.84 17.28
C ASN A 1130 -15.04 9.93 16.55
N LEU A 1131 -14.26 10.73 17.30
CA LEU A 1131 -13.43 11.84 16.80
C LEU A 1131 -12.13 11.39 16.08
N TYR A 1132 -12.24 10.30 15.33
CA TYR A 1132 -11.23 9.70 14.45
C TYR A 1132 -11.88 9.00 13.23
N VAL A 1133 -13.19 8.69 13.28
CA VAL A 1133 -14.02 7.80 12.33
C VAL A 1133 -15.20 8.99 12.03
N ALA A 1134 -14.96 10.36 12.12
CA ALA A 1134 -15.61 11.53 11.33
C ALA A 1134 -14.86 12.50 10.19
N PHE A 1135 -14.14 12.16 9.01
CA PHE A 1135 -12.77 9.78 8.04
C PHE A 1135 -13.19 8.26 8.67
N THR A 1136 -14.43 7.54 8.78
CA THR A 1136 -15.80 7.10 8.13
C THR A 1136 -17.15 7.86 8.12
N MET A 1137 -17.62 8.64 9.11
CA MET A 1137 -18.93 9.32 9.14
C MET A 1137 -19.16 10.42 8.07
N ILE A 1138 -19.20 10.04 6.79
CA ILE A 1138 -19.72 10.84 5.66
C ILE A 1138 -20.58 9.88 4.78
N VAL A 1139 -20.33 9.78 3.48
CA VAL A 1139 -21.25 9.15 2.51
C VAL A 1139 -20.45 8.43 1.41
N GLY A 1140 -20.87 7.22 1.03
CA GLY A 1140 -20.23 6.41 -0.02
C GLY A 1140 -21.22 5.81 -1.03
N ILE A 1141 -22.35 5.28 -0.55
CA ILE A 1141 -23.51 4.79 -1.32
C ILE A 1141 -23.32 3.59 -2.27
N ILE A 1142 -22.33 3.57 -3.15
CA ILE A 1142 -22.45 2.89 -4.47
C ILE A 1142 -21.73 1.53 -4.67
N PHE A 1143 -20.96 1.04 -3.68
CA PHE A 1143 -19.90 0.02 -3.82
C PHE A 1143 -20.34 -1.46 -3.55
N PRO A 1144 -20.28 -2.44 -4.50
CA PRO A 1144 -20.79 -3.80 -4.26
C PRO A 1144 -20.13 -5.04 -4.98
N PHE A 1145 -19.05 -4.89 -5.76
CA PHE A 1145 -18.76 -5.84 -6.86
C PHE A 1145 -18.22 -7.24 -6.49
N PHE A 1146 -17.69 -7.45 -5.28
CA PHE A 1146 -17.10 -8.71 -4.83
C PHE A 1146 -15.91 -9.29 -5.67
N GLY A 1147 -16.14 -9.84 -6.86
CA GLY A 1147 -15.18 -10.73 -7.57
C GLY A 1147 -13.79 -10.16 -7.85
N GLY A 1148 -13.70 -9.04 -8.58
CA GLY A 1148 -12.41 -8.42 -8.96
C GLY A 1148 -11.56 -7.94 -7.77
N LEU A 1149 -12.16 -7.98 -6.59
CA LEU A 1149 -11.71 -7.38 -5.36
C LEU A 1149 -10.96 -8.45 -4.56
N LEU A 1150 -11.58 -9.63 -4.44
CA LEU A 1150 -10.95 -10.89 -4.03
C LEU A 1150 -9.66 -11.13 -4.82
N GLY A 1151 -9.74 -10.93 -6.15
CA GLY A 1151 -8.62 -11.10 -7.05
C GLY A 1151 -7.49 -10.11 -6.76
N PHE A 1152 -7.76 -8.80 -6.84
CA PHE A 1152 -6.68 -7.83 -6.72
C PHE A 1152 -6.03 -7.84 -5.34
N PHE A 1153 -6.77 -7.90 -4.23
CA PHE A 1153 -6.15 -7.95 -2.89
C PHE A 1153 -5.75 -9.36 -2.45
N GLY A 1154 -6.35 -10.41 -3.01
CA GLY A 1154 -5.76 -11.74 -2.96
C GLY A 1154 -4.32 -11.76 -3.51
N GLY A 1155 -4.10 -11.13 -4.66
CA GLY A 1155 -2.77 -11.01 -5.29
C GLY A 1155 -1.85 -9.97 -4.63
N PHE A 1156 -2.34 -8.76 -4.37
CA PHE A 1156 -1.56 -7.64 -3.87
C PHE A 1156 -1.22 -7.75 -2.37
N ALA A 1157 -2.08 -8.41 -1.60
CA ALA A 1157 -2.18 -8.27 -0.16
C ALA A 1157 -1.98 -9.62 0.55
N PHE A 1158 -2.70 -10.66 0.12
CA PHE A 1158 -2.60 -12.01 0.70
C PHE A 1158 -1.41 -12.82 0.19
N ALA A 1159 -1.03 -12.71 -1.09
CA ALA A 1159 0.18 -13.39 -1.56
C ALA A 1159 1.42 -13.01 -0.73
N PRO A 1160 1.70 -11.71 -0.43
CA PRO A 1160 2.72 -11.31 0.54
C PRO A 1160 2.53 -11.91 1.94
N THR A 1161 1.38 -11.74 2.59
CA THR A 1161 1.21 -12.06 4.02
C THR A 1161 1.08 -13.56 4.32
N THR A 1162 0.60 -14.36 3.36
CA THR A 1162 0.28 -15.79 3.53
C THR A 1162 1.37 -16.72 2.99
N TYR A 1163 1.96 -16.38 1.85
CA TYR A 1163 2.87 -17.26 1.12
C TYR A 1163 4.34 -16.82 1.29
N PHE A 1164 4.63 -15.53 1.12
CA PHE A 1164 6.00 -15.02 1.06
C PHE A 1164 6.57 -14.61 2.43
N LEU A 1165 5.91 -13.71 3.17
CA LEU A 1165 6.42 -13.14 4.41
C LEU A 1165 6.71 -14.21 5.49
N PRO A 1166 5.84 -15.21 5.76
CA PRO A 1166 6.15 -16.27 6.72
C PRO A 1166 7.42 -17.07 6.36
N CYS A 1167 7.60 -17.39 5.07
CA CYS A 1167 8.80 -18.08 4.58
C CYS A 1167 10.07 -17.23 4.74
N ILE A 1168 10.00 -15.93 4.41
CA ILE A 1168 11.10 -14.97 4.53
C ILE A 1168 11.50 -14.79 6.00
N MET A 1169 10.52 -14.66 6.89
CA MET A 1169 10.73 -14.52 8.34
C MET A 1169 11.33 -15.81 8.93
N TRP A 1170 10.81 -16.98 8.58
CA TRP A 1170 11.34 -18.28 9.04
C TRP A 1170 12.80 -18.49 8.65
N LEU A 1171 13.13 -18.25 7.37
CA LEU A 1171 14.51 -18.35 6.86
C LEU A 1171 15.46 -17.39 7.58
N SER A 1172 14.99 -16.17 7.87
CA SER A 1172 15.81 -15.12 8.48
C SER A 1172 16.04 -15.32 9.99
N ILE A 1173 15.07 -15.93 10.68
CA ILE A 1173 15.14 -16.23 12.12
C ILE A 1173 15.95 -17.49 12.38
N TYR A 1174 15.57 -18.61 11.76
CA TYR A 1174 16.17 -19.92 12.07
C TYR A 1174 17.45 -20.22 11.30
N LYS A 1175 17.71 -19.52 10.19
CA LYS A 1175 18.90 -19.66 9.34
C LYS A 1175 19.33 -21.13 9.12
N PRO A 1176 18.41 -22.01 8.66
CA PRO A 1176 18.68 -23.43 8.47
C PRO A 1176 19.85 -23.68 7.50
N LYS A 1177 20.45 -24.88 7.52
CA LYS A 1177 21.51 -25.30 6.58
C LYS A 1177 21.16 -24.83 5.17
N LYS A 1178 21.99 -23.99 4.54
CA LYS A 1178 21.79 -23.56 3.15
C LYS A 1178 21.73 -24.83 2.27
N TRP A 1179 20.62 -25.01 1.57
CA TRP A 1179 20.23 -26.26 0.88
C TRP A 1179 20.23 -27.55 1.75
N GLY A 1180 19.87 -27.45 3.01
CA GLY A 1180 19.11 -28.51 3.69
C GLY A 1180 17.63 -28.35 3.39
N LEU A 1181 16.84 -29.41 3.61
CA LEU A 1181 15.42 -29.46 3.22
C LEU A 1181 14.65 -28.18 3.60
N SER A 1182 14.73 -27.75 4.87
CA SER A 1182 14.08 -26.53 5.40
C SER A 1182 14.58 -25.20 4.81
N TRP A 1183 15.75 -25.14 4.18
CA TRP A 1183 16.19 -23.94 3.46
C TRP A 1183 15.62 -23.93 2.05
N THR A 1184 15.77 -25.03 1.32
CA THR A 1184 15.27 -25.19 -0.06
C THR A 1184 13.75 -25.06 -0.17
N THR A 1185 12.97 -25.69 0.73
CA THR A 1185 11.50 -25.65 0.65
C THR A 1185 10.90 -24.27 0.91
N ASN A 1186 11.65 -23.38 1.55
CA ASN A 1186 11.22 -22.03 1.88
C ASN A 1186 11.81 -20.99 0.93
N TRP A 1187 13.02 -21.23 0.40
CA TRP A 1187 13.65 -20.31 -0.56
C TRP A 1187 13.07 -20.46 -1.98
N LEU A 1188 12.71 -21.68 -2.40
CA LEU A 1188 11.99 -21.90 -3.67
C LEU A 1188 10.60 -21.23 -3.68
N LYS A 1189 9.97 -21.07 -2.51
CA LYS A 1189 8.68 -20.37 -2.37
C LYS A 1189 8.80 -18.84 -2.36
N THR A 1190 10.01 -18.30 -2.30
CA THR A 1190 10.28 -16.84 -2.36
C THR A 1190 10.90 -16.40 -3.68
N ALA A 1191 11.15 -17.32 -4.61
CA ALA A 1191 11.86 -17.06 -5.88
C ALA A 1191 10.93 -17.11 -7.11
N THR A 1192 9.66 -16.74 -6.93
CA THR A 1192 8.70 -16.45 -8.01
C THR A 1192 8.11 -15.05 -7.87
N ASN A 1193 8.98 -14.09 -7.57
CA ASN A 1193 9.27 -12.93 -8.43
C ASN A 1193 10.56 -12.27 -7.95
#